data_AF-A0A316P4C0-F1
#
_entry.id   AF-A0A316P4C0-F1
#
_cell.length_a   1.000
_cell.length_b   1.000
_cell.length_c   1.000
_cell.angle_alpha   90.00
_cell.angle_beta   90.00
_cell.angle_gamma   90.00
#
_symmetry.space_group_name_H-M   'P 1'
#
loop_
_entity.id
_entity.type
_entity.pdbx_description
1 polymer ?
#
loop_
_entity_poly.entity_id
_entity_poly.type
_entity_poly.pdbx_seq_one_letter_code
_entity_poly.pdbx_strand_id
1 'polypeptide(L)'
;MEKTVDFEKQAIAGGAALIFDGNRSIKRLCAKVFCPVEIRYAQNAVTDTLISAGTFTPDENGALCAEFATPLTASGLYLFAAGALEDVAVFENEGVNLENLYPKAFDIPLAENMLLDTVSVFTSRAGFSQYSLYTSMNGRDFSLVAVKDDEKPCGENGDTFALGGREARIIRVFFEYHSASPEAAFEKLTFTGAPSGTAPVPCPPIDIPNFADTVYAAPVTEEETLCEVAGIVERRLGAPYASWFRFVLGEKKQYDWFSVAAKDGKVEISGNDGVSLAMGLNHYLKYCCHVHLSQVGDSVRLPEDPILPERPIYRETKARVRYAYNFCTLSYTNAFFGEKEWRDELDFLALNGVNTVLDTTAGEEVWRRFLVALGYTNDAAKAFLPGPAHFAWFFMGNMFGPGGPLHDSWFVERTELARKNGRIMQRLSMRRVLQGYSGMVPTDIQKYDPTAEVIPQGTWCGLQRPSMLKTDSACFARYAALFYRIQREVLGDAVYYATDPFHEGGITGGMSPRIIAKTVLSEMQKARKDAVWIIQSWQANPTSELLLGLGEVQGGREHALILDLYAEKSPNFSDGRADNPHHGYAPEFDGTPWVYCMLNNFGGRLGLHGHLDNMARAIPQVLNACAHFAGIGMTCEASENNPVLYDFLFESVWQEDAHAPAVPVDLNDWAHAYAARRYGGESAAVNRAWDILLDTVYKAQCNMQGQGAPECIADARPAFGLKTASAWGNAAIGYPAAALCDALRLFETDKETLSASAGYRYDLVSLRQQVLSNGALSLYAQLSAAFAERDAAAFDRAADAFLSLIDKMEATTGENRYYRLSRYLDMCDARAAGGDDFAKRAYRMDAKALITTLGTFVMSEEGCGHDYANRQWAGLFSGFYKKRWMRFLENCRRELSGETPTKTDPFFYEWNWVRGVAM
;
A
#
# COMPACT_ATOMS: atom_id res chain seq x y z
N MET A 1 -34.21 -8.55 12.27
CA MET A 1 -35.63 -8.76 11.88
C MET A 1 -35.77 -8.18 10.49
N GLU A 2 -36.50 -8.76 9.54
CA GLU A 2 -36.60 -8.10 8.24
C GLU A 2 -37.57 -6.91 8.35
N LYS A 3 -37.03 -5.69 8.18
CA LYS A 3 -37.81 -4.46 8.24
C LYS A 3 -38.47 -4.22 6.87
N THR A 4 -39.77 -3.95 6.89
CA THR A 4 -40.53 -3.61 5.68
C THR A 4 -40.23 -2.17 5.29
N VAL A 5 -40.11 -1.92 3.99
CA VAL A 5 -39.88 -0.59 3.42
C VAL A 5 -41.21 -0.02 2.96
N ASP A 6 -41.52 1.19 3.42
CA ASP A 6 -42.65 1.96 2.92
C ASP A 6 -42.34 2.53 1.53
N PHE A 7 -43.32 2.52 0.63
CA PHE A 7 -43.17 3.01 -0.73
C PHE A 7 -44.46 3.63 -1.28
N GLU A 8 -44.29 4.56 -2.21
CA GLU A 8 -45.36 5.02 -3.09
C GLU A 8 -45.38 4.16 -4.36
N LYS A 9 -46.51 3.51 -4.64
CA LYS A 9 -46.68 2.69 -5.86
C LYS A 9 -47.28 3.55 -6.99
N GLN A 10 -46.56 3.68 -8.10
CA GLN A 10 -46.97 4.41 -9.29
C GLN A 10 -47.12 3.45 -10.48
N ALA A 11 -48.14 3.64 -11.31
CA ALA A 11 -48.31 2.86 -12.55
C ALA A 11 -47.37 3.40 -13.64
N ILE A 12 -46.67 2.51 -14.34
CA ILE A 12 -45.78 2.85 -15.47
C ILE A 12 -46.12 2.00 -16.70
N ALA A 13 -45.61 2.39 -17.87
CA ALA A 13 -45.82 1.61 -19.09
C ALA A 13 -45.22 0.19 -18.94
N GLY A 14 -46.08 -0.83 -18.98
CA GLY A 14 -45.67 -2.24 -18.86
C GLY A 14 -45.34 -2.69 -17.44
N GLY A 15 -45.75 -1.96 -16.39
CA GLY A 15 -45.36 -2.31 -15.03
C GLY A 15 -45.82 -1.37 -13.90
N ALA A 16 -45.11 -1.44 -12.77
CA ALA A 16 -45.27 -0.53 -11.63
C ALA A 16 -43.92 -0.04 -11.12
N ALA A 17 -43.84 1.22 -10.68
CA ALA A 17 -42.71 1.77 -9.93
C ALA A 17 -43.07 1.83 -8.44
N LEU A 18 -42.15 1.42 -7.58
CA LEU A 18 -42.21 1.53 -6.12
C LEU A 18 -41.17 2.57 -5.73
N ILE A 19 -41.60 3.76 -5.33
CA ILE A 19 -40.72 4.88 -5.00
C ILE A 19 -40.54 4.95 -3.48
N PHE A 20 -39.29 4.98 -3.02
CA PHE A 20 -38.95 5.00 -1.61
C PHE A 20 -38.64 6.42 -1.12
N ASP A 21 -38.82 6.65 0.17
CA ASP A 21 -38.30 7.85 0.84
C ASP A 21 -36.78 7.68 1.06
N GLY A 22 -36.01 8.21 0.11
CA GLY A 22 -34.56 8.08 0.03
C GLY A 22 -34.07 6.71 -0.45
N ASN A 23 -32.76 6.55 -0.52
CA ASN A 23 -32.18 5.25 -0.83
C ASN A 23 -32.38 4.27 0.33
N ARG A 24 -32.80 3.06 0.00
CA ARG A 24 -32.99 1.94 0.92
C ARG A 24 -32.11 0.78 0.47
N SER A 25 -31.59 0.02 1.42
CA SER A 25 -30.81 -1.20 1.16
C SER A 25 -31.78 -2.37 0.94
N ILE A 26 -32.30 -2.53 -0.26
CA ILE A 26 -33.37 -3.49 -0.55
C ILE A 26 -32.81 -4.90 -0.67
N LYS A 27 -33.14 -5.76 0.28
CA LYS A 27 -32.69 -7.17 0.29
C LYS A 27 -33.61 -8.07 -0.50
N ARG A 28 -34.91 -7.80 -0.45
CA ARG A 28 -35.91 -8.71 -0.95
C ARG A 28 -37.18 -7.97 -1.36
N LEU A 29 -37.80 -8.44 -2.43
CA LEU A 29 -39.14 -8.06 -2.83
C LEU A 29 -39.99 -9.32 -2.97
N CYS A 30 -41.14 -9.36 -2.32
CA CYS A 30 -42.15 -10.36 -2.63
C CYS A 30 -43.38 -9.69 -3.27
N ALA A 31 -44.04 -10.40 -4.19
CA ALA A 31 -45.25 -9.96 -4.86
C ALA A 31 -46.06 -11.18 -5.32
N LYS A 32 -47.35 -10.97 -5.63
CA LYS A 32 -48.20 -11.97 -6.27
C LYS A 32 -48.37 -11.63 -7.75
N VAL A 33 -47.99 -12.56 -8.63
CA VAL A 33 -47.97 -12.41 -10.09
C VAL A 33 -47.85 -13.79 -10.75
N PHE A 34 -48.48 -14.00 -11.91
CA PHE A 34 -48.49 -15.29 -12.63
C PHE A 34 -47.62 -15.29 -13.90
N CYS A 35 -46.70 -14.33 -14.02
CA CYS A 35 -45.76 -14.22 -15.12
C CYS A 35 -44.39 -13.75 -14.62
N PRO A 36 -43.29 -14.00 -15.36
CA PRO A 36 -41.98 -13.47 -15.01
C PRO A 36 -41.99 -11.94 -14.89
N VAL A 37 -41.28 -11.42 -13.89
CA VAL A 37 -41.15 -9.99 -13.63
C VAL A 37 -39.70 -9.58 -13.81
N GLU A 38 -39.45 -8.64 -14.70
CA GLU A 38 -38.16 -7.95 -14.74
C GLU A 38 -38.15 -6.86 -13.68
N ILE A 39 -37.23 -6.97 -12.72
CA ILE A 39 -37.03 -5.97 -11.68
C ILE A 39 -35.85 -5.11 -12.12
N ARG A 40 -36.05 -3.80 -12.13
CA ARG A 40 -34.97 -2.81 -12.23
C ARG A 40 -35.03 -1.88 -11.03
N TYR A 41 -33.97 -1.13 -10.78
CA TYR A 41 -33.92 -0.17 -9.69
C TYR A 41 -33.25 1.13 -10.11
N ALA A 42 -33.71 2.23 -9.51
CA ALA A 42 -33.04 3.52 -9.62
C ALA A 42 -32.17 3.73 -8.40
N GLN A 43 -30.87 3.93 -8.60
CA GLN A 43 -29.96 4.38 -7.57
C GLN A 43 -29.95 5.93 -7.63
N ASN A 44 -30.52 6.59 -6.63
CA ASN A 44 -30.55 8.05 -6.43
C ASN A 44 -31.59 8.91 -7.19
N ALA A 45 -32.75 8.41 -7.63
CA ALA A 45 -33.92 9.14 -8.18
C ALA A 45 -33.69 10.17 -9.33
N VAL A 46 -32.48 10.23 -9.90
CA VAL A 46 -32.05 11.29 -10.83
C VAL A 46 -31.67 10.74 -12.19
N THR A 47 -31.38 9.44 -12.28
CA THR A 47 -31.03 8.81 -13.55
C THR A 47 -32.26 8.10 -14.12
N ASP A 48 -32.58 8.39 -15.38
CA ASP A 48 -33.56 7.62 -16.18
C ASP A 48 -33.06 6.20 -16.51
N THR A 49 -31.82 5.90 -16.13
CA THR A 49 -31.16 4.62 -16.40
C THR A 49 -31.43 3.65 -15.25
N LEU A 50 -32.47 2.85 -15.42
CA LEU A 50 -32.81 1.79 -14.48
C LEU A 50 -31.79 0.64 -14.55
N ILE A 51 -31.21 0.28 -13.42
CA ILE A 51 -30.27 -0.84 -13.32
C ILE A 51 -31.08 -2.13 -13.20
N SER A 52 -30.87 -3.10 -14.09
CA SER A 52 -31.58 -4.38 -13.99
C SER A 52 -31.09 -5.18 -12.78
N ALA A 53 -32.02 -5.56 -11.91
CA ALA A 53 -31.81 -6.53 -10.84
C ALA A 53 -32.04 -7.97 -11.31
N GLY A 54 -32.53 -8.16 -12.53
CA GLY A 54 -32.78 -9.46 -13.15
C GLY A 54 -34.27 -9.73 -13.42
N THR A 55 -34.53 -10.87 -14.04
CA THR A 55 -35.89 -11.39 -14.26
C THR A 55 -36.15 -12.54 -13.31
N PHE A 56 -37.23 -12.43 -12.55
CA PHE A 56 -37.61 -13.39 -11.52
C PHE A 56 -38.91 -14.08 -11.93
N THR A 57 -38.97 -15.40 -11.77
CA THR A 57 -40.13 -16.20 -12.14
C THR A 57 -40.92 -16.58 -10.88
N PRO A 58 -42.24 -16.36 -10.83
CA PRO A 58 -43.06 -16.77 -9.70
C PRO A 58 -43.20 -18.30 -9.63
N ASP A 59 -43.53 -18.82 -8.46
CA ASP A 59 -43.86 -20.24 -8.26
C ASP A 59 -45.22 -20.63 -8.90
N GLU A 60 -45.59 -21.90 -8.78
CA GLU A 60 -46.85 -22.44 -9.32
C GLU A 60 -48.12 -21.80 -8.73
N ASN A 61 -48.01 -21.16 -7.56
CA ASN A 61 -49.11 -20.47 -6.89
C ASN A 61 -49.13 -18.96 -7.22
N GLY A 62 -48.23 -18.49 -8.08
CA GLY A 62 -48.09 -17.08 -8.43
C GLY A 62 -47.38 -16.26 -7.35
N ALA A 63 -46.68 -16.89 -6.40
CA ALA A 63 -45.86 -16.18 -5.43
C ALA A 63 -44.48 -15.91 -6.03
N LEU A 64 -44.14 -14.64 -6.16
CA LEU A 64 -42.80 -14.18 -6.49
C LEU A 64 -42.12 -13.75 -5.21
N CYS A 65 -40.95 -14.29 -4.90
CA CYS A 65 -40.05 -13.61 -3.98
C CYS A 65 -38.64 -13.54 -4.55
N ALA A 66 -38.25 -12.32 -4.92
CA ALA A 66 -36.95 -11.97 -5.44
C ALA A 66 -36.03 -11.62 -4.25
N GLU A 67 -35.15 -12.55 -3.90
CA GLU A 67 -34.03 -12.27 -3.00
C GLU A 67 -32.83 -11.80 -3.81
N PHE A 68 -32.30 -10.63 -3.43
CA PHE A 68 -31.12 -10.07 -4.08
C PHE A 68 -29.88 -10.58 -3.33
N ALA A 69 -28.96 -11.22 -4.07
CA ALA A 69 -27.73 -11.76 -3.50
C ALA A 69 -26.89 -10.68 -2.79
N THR A 70 -26.90 -9.46 -3.34
CA THR A 70 -26.41 -8.24 -2.70
C THR A 70 -27.59 -7.28 -2.54
N PRO A 71 -27.80 -6.68 -1.36
CA PRO A 71 -28.83 -5.67 -1.17
C PRO A 71 -28.70 -4.53 -2.20
N LEU A 72 -29.81 -4.16 -2.83
CA LEU A 72 -29.87 -3.08 -3.81
C LEU A 72 -29.98 -1.75 -3.06
N THR A 73 -28.99 -0.87 -3.17
CA THR A 73 -29.20 0.52 -2.75
C THR A 73 -30.08 1.22 -3.79
N ALA A 74 -31.38 1.33 -3.49
CA ALA A 74 -32.38 1.81 -4.41
C ALA A 74 -33.21 2.94 -3.79
N SER A 75 -33.44 3.99 -4.58
CA SER A 75 -34.46 5.02 -4.34
C SER A 75 -35.83 4.61 -4.89
N GLY A 76 -35.86 3.58 -5.73
CA GLY A 76 -37.10 2.95 -6.19
C GLY A 76 -36.84 1.67 -6.97
N LEU A 77 -37.85 0.79 -7.01
CA LEU A 77 -37.89 -0.43 -7.82
C LEU A 77 -38.90 -0.29 -8.95
N TYR A 78 -38.57 -0.81 -10.11
CA TYR A 78 -39.36 -0.74 -11.33
C TYR A 78 -39.61 -2.16 -11.81
N LEU A 79 -40.87 -2.57 -11.75
CA LEU A 79 -41.32 -3.94 -11.96
C LEU A 79 -42.03 -4.01 -13.30
N PHE A 80 -41.41 -4.64 -14.29
CA PHE A 80 -42.01 -4.85 -15.61
C PHE A 80 -42.59 -6.25 -15.70
N ALA A 81 -43.90 -6.34 -15.92
CA ALA A 81 -44.65 -7.59 -15.95
C ALA A 81 -45.83 -7.48 -16.92
N ALA A 82 -46.16 -8.58 -17.60
CA ALA A 82 -47.33 -8.64 -18.49
C ALA A 82 -48.67 -8.75 -17.73
N GLY A 83 -48.63 -8.99 -16.42
CA GLY A 83 -49.79 -9.14 -15.53
C GLY A 83 -49.79 -8.16 -14.36
N ALA A 84 -50.89 -8.13 -13.61
CA ALA A 84 -51.02 -7.28 -12.42
C ALA A 84 -50.09 -7.76 -11.28
N LEU A 85 -49.47 -6.80 -10.59
CA LEU A 85 -48.65 -7.02 -9.41
C LEU A 85 -49.49 -6.71 -8.16
N GLU A 86 -49.81 -7.74 -7.38
CA GLU A 86 -50.57 -7.66 -6.14
C GLU A 86 -49.69 -7.99 -4.92
N ASP A 87 -50.15 -7.65 -3.71
CA ASP A 87 -49.50 -8.00 -2.43
C ASP A 87 -47.98 -7.71 -2.37
N VAL A 88 -47.58 -6.59 -2.98
CA VAL A 88 -46.17 -6.21 -3.07
C VAL A 88 -45.66 -5.81 -1.69
N ALA A 89 -44.59 -6.46 -1.24
CA ALA A 89 -43.87 -6.15 -0.01
C ALA A 89 -42.38 -6.05 -0.31
N VAL A 90 -41.76 -4.99 0.19
CA VAL A 90 -40.33 -4.74 0.04
C VAL A 90 -39.67 -4.81 1.41
N PHE A 91 -38.53 -5.49 1.50
CA PHE A 91 -37.79 -5.68 2.74
C PHE A 91 -36.39 -5.11 2.61
N GLU A 92 -35.98 -4.33 3.59
CA GLU A 92 -34.62 -3.81 3.69
C GLU A 92 -33.69 -4.80 4.39
N ASN A 93 -32.42 -4.73 4.02
CA ASN A 93 -31.32 -5.29 4.77
C ASN A 93 -31.01 -4.36 5.95
N GLU A 94 -30.93 -4.90 7.16
CA GLU A 94 -30.49 -4.14 8.34
C GLU A 94 -28.96 -3.90 8.34
N GLY A 95 -28.20 -4.53 7.43
CA GLY A 95 -26.74 -4.43 7.35
C GLY A 95 -26.24 -3.43 6.30
N VAL A 96 -25.02 -2.91 6.54
CA VAL A 96 -24.31 -1.98 5.66
C VAL A 96 -24.01 -2.63 4.30
N ASN A 97 -24.32 -1.93 3.21
CA ASN A 97 -23.86 -2.29 1.88
C ASN A 97 -22.39 -1.90 1.69
N LEU A 98 -21.50 -2.88 1.84
CA LEU A 98 -20.05 -2.71 1.77
C LEU A 98 -19.53 -2.29 0.38
N GLU A 99 -20.33 -2.44 -0.68
CA GLU A 99 -20.00 -1.94 -2.03
C GLU A 99 -20.39 -0.45 -2.21
N ASN A 100 -21.02 0.14 -1.20
CA ASN A 100 -21.55 1.49 -1.25
C ASN A 100 -21.09 2.37 -0.08
N LEU A 101 -19.83 2.23 0.34
CA LEU A 101 -19.24 3.03 1.41
C LEU A 101 -18.75 4.40 0.91
N TYR A 102 -18.77 5.42 1.77
CA TYR A 102 -18.01 6.64 1.51
C TYR A 102 -16.51 6.44 1.77
N PRO A 103 -15.62 7.21 1.11
CA PRO A 103 -15.93 8.20 0.09
C PRO A 103 -16.29 7.55 -1.26
N LYS A 104 -17.27 8.12 -1.98
CA LYS A 104 -17.74 7.58 -3.28
C LYS A 104 -18.18 8.67 -4.24
N ALA A 105 -17.80 8.54 -5.51
CA ALA A 105 -18.23 9.43 -6.57
C ALA A 105 -19.48 8.88 -7.28
N PHE A 106 -20.43 9.77 -7.57
CA PHE A 106 -21.60 9.50 -8.37
C PHE A 106 -21.63 10.46 -9.56
N ASP A 107 -21.69 9.91 -10.77
CA ASP A 107 -21.77 10.68 -12.00
C ASP A 107 -23.19 10.68 -12.53
N ILE A 108 -23.75 11.88 -12.68
CA ILE A 108 -25.09 12.12 -13.18
C ILE A 108 -24.96 12.73 -14.58
N PRO A 109 -25.07 11.93 -15.65
CA PRO A 109 -25.10 12.47 -17.00
C PRO A 109 -26.40 13.23 -17.24
N LEU A 110 -26.29 14.42 -17.85
CA LEU A 110 -27.45 15.20 -18.28
C LEU A 110 -27.97 14.68 -19.63
N ALA A 111 -29.20 15.03 -20.02
CA ALA A 111 -29.77 14.61 -21.31
C ALA A 111 -29.10 15.30 -22.50
N GLU A 112 -28.75 16.58 -22.34
CA GLU A 112 -27.98 17.41 -23.28
C GLU A 112 -26.94 18.27 -22.52
N ASN A 113 -26.19 19.13 -23.22
CA ASN A 113 -25.32 20.11 -22.55
C ASN A 113 -26.21 21.22 -21.97
N MET A 114 -26.02 21.55 -20.70
CA MET A 114 -26.86 22.51 -19.97
C MET A 114 -26.02 23.67 -19.43
N LEU A 115 -26.55 24.89 -19.49
CA LEU A 115 -26.10 26.04 -18.70
C LEU A 115 -26.80 25.97 -17.35
N LEU A 116 -26.11 25.43 -16.34
CA LEU A 116 -26.65 25.18 -15.01
C LEU A 116 -26.66 26.46 -14.16
N ASP A 117 -27.85 26.88 -13.74
CA ASP A 117 -28.05 28.01 -12.83
C ASP A 117 -27.92 27.57 -11.37
N THR A 118 -28.56 26.46 -11.02
CA THR A 118 -28.48 25.86 -9.67
C THR A 118 -28.40 24.35 -9.72
N VAL A 119 -27.78 23.76 -8.69
CA VAL A 119 -27.84 22.33 -8.39
C VAL A 119 -28.24 22.17 -6.93
N SER A 120 -29.23 21.32 -6.66
CA SER A 120 -29.71 21.00 -5.32
C SER A 120 -29.52 19.52 -5.04
N VAL A 121 -28.83 19.19 -3.96
CA VAL A 121 -28.60 17.80 -3.54
C VAL A 121 -29.45 17.51 -2.32
N PHE A 122 -30.16 16.38 -2.35
CA PHE A 122 -31.02 15.92 -1.26
C PHE A 122 -30.38 14.68 -0.65
N THR A 123 -29.80 14.81 0.54
CA THR A 123 -29.31 13.66 1.31
C THR A 123 -30.26 13.35 2.46
N SER A 124 -30.09 12.19 3.09
CA SER A 124 -30.82 11.83 4.31
C SER A 124 -30.88 12.99 5.31
N ARG A 125 -32.08 13.26 5.82
CA ARG A 125 -32.31 14.22 6.92
C ARG A 125 -31.91 13.66 8.28
N ALA A 126 -31.69 12.35 8.38
CA ALA A 126 -31.15 11.72 9.59
C ALA A 126 -29.64 11.97 9.64
N GLY A 127 -29.19 12.85 10.53
CA GLY A 127 -27.79 13.29 10.59
C GLY A 127 -27.46 14.36 9.55
N PHE A 128 -26.18 14.51 9.22
CA PHE A 128 -25.69 15.43 8.21
C PHE A 128 -24.71 14.74 7.25
N SER A 129 -24.66 15.24 6.02
CA SER A 129 -23.77 14.75 4.97
C SER A 129 -22.79 15.83 4.56
N GLN A 130 -21.61 15.42 4.13
CA GLN A 130 -20.60 16.30 3.59
C GLN A 130 -20.04 15.71 2.29
N TYR A 131 -19.91 16.56 1.28
CA TYR A 131 -19.62 16.15 -0.10
C TYR A 131 -19.12 17.33 -0.93
N SER A 132 -18.53 17.03 -2.07
CA SER A 132 -18.10 18.02 -3.06
C SER A 132 -18.84 17.83 -4.38
N LEU A 133 -19.15 18.94 -5.06
CA LEU A 133 -19.81 18.96 -6.36
C LEU A 133 -18.83 19.36 -7.45
N TYR A 134 -18.90 18.64 -8.56
CA TYR A 134 -18.12 18.92 -9.76
C TYR A 134 -19.00 18.90 -11.00
N THR A 135 -18.49 19.51 -12.07
CA THR A 135 -19.11 19.46 -13.40
C THR A 135 -18.09 19.10 -14.45
N SER A 136 -18.51 18.42 -15.52
CA SER A 136 -17.66 18.07 -16.65
C SER A 136 -18.42 18.20 -17.97
N MET A 137 -17.70 18.54 -19.04
CA MET A 137 -18.23 18.54 -20.42
C MET A 137 -17.99 17.22 -21.15
N ASN A 138 -17.04 16.41 -20.71
CA ASN A 138 -16.58 15.22 -21.43
C ASN A 138 -16.56 13.93 -20.58
N GLY A 139 -16.86 14.03 -19.28
CA GLY A 139 -16.88 12.89 -18.36
C GLY A 139 -15.50 12.42 -17.90
N ARG A 140 -14.44 13.13 -18.28
CA ARG A 140 -13.06 12.87 -17.84
C ARG A 140 -12.55 13.98 -16.94
N ASP A 141 -12.72 15.23 -17.37
CA ASP A 141 -12.16 16.40 -16.70
C ASP A 141 -13.25 17.10 -15.87
N PHE A 142 -13.18 16.98 -14.54
CA PHE A 142 -14.13 17.56 -13.60
C PHE A 142 -13.57 18.79 -12.89
N SER A 143 -14.31 19.89 -12.94
CA SER A 143 -14.01 21.11 -12.18
C SER A 143 -14.86 21.19 -10.92
N LEU A 144 -14.24 21.56 -9.80
CA LEU A 144 -14.95 21.77 -8.53
C LEU A 144 -15.86 22.99 -8.64
N VAL A 145 -17.12 22.86 -8.21
CA VAL A 145 -18.11 23.94 -8.26
C VAL A 145 -18.71 24.29 -6.90
N ALA A 146 -18.77 23.33 -5.97
CA ALA A 146 -19.22 23.59 -4.60
C ALA A 146 -18.69 22.53 -3.62
N VAL A 147 -18.66 22.88 -2.34
CA VAL A 147 -18.34 21.97 -1.22
C VAL A 147 -19.40 22.17 -0.14
N LYS A 148 -19.96 21.07 0.38
CA LYS A 148 -20.71 21.05 1.63
C LYS A 148 -19.85 20.39 2.70
N ASP A 149 -19.36 21.19 3.63
CA ASP A 149 -18.53 20.74 4.76
C ASP A 149 -19.10 21.12 6.13
N ASP A 150 -20.29 21.73 6.19
CA ASP A 150 -20.96 22.00 7.46
C ASP A 150 -21.65 20.77 8.06
N GLU A 151 -21.93 20.85 9.37
CA GLU A 151 -22.61 19.81 10.15
C GLU A 151 -24.14 19.97 10.12
N LYS A 152 -24.70 20.70 9.15
CA LYS A 152 -26.15 20.91 9.06
C LYS A 152 -26.82 19.73 8.35
N PRO A 153 -27.90 19.18 8.92
CA PRO A 153 -28.76 18.25 8.20
C PRO A 153 -29.29 18.85 6.90
N CYS A 154 -29.55 18.00 5.90
CA CYS A 154 -30.14 18.44 4.65
C CYS A 154 -31.53 19.04 4.89
N GLY A 155 -31.77 20.24 4.34
CA GLY A 155 -33.06 20.93 4.44
C GLY A 155 -34.13 20.31 3.53
N GLU A 156 -35.38 20.75 3.69
CA GLU A 156 -36.51 20.20 2.91
C GLU A 156 -36.40 20.45 1.40
N ASN A 157 -35.71 21.53 1.04
CA ASN A 157 -35.47 21.95 -0.34
C ASN A 157 -34.12 21.48 -0.89
N GLY A 158 -33.43 20.59 -0.16
CA GLY A 158 -32.06 20.18 -0.49
C GLY A 158 -31.03 21.28 -0.21
N ASP A 159 -29.75 20.90 -0.29
CA ASP A 159 -28.64 21.85 -0.26
C ASP A 159 -28.45 22.42 -1.67
N THR A 160 -28.79 23.69 -1.86
CA THR A 160 -28.80 24.33 -3.19
C THR A 160 -27.58 25.22 -3.39
N PHE A 161 -26.88 24.99 -4.50
CA PHE A 161 -25.69 25.73 -4.91
C PHE A 161 -25.95 26.49 -6.21
N ALA A 162 -25.56 27.76 -6.26
CA ALA A 162 -25.62 28.57 -7.46
C ALA A 162 -24.38 28.29 -8.34
N LEU A 163 -24.62 27.92 -9.59
CA LEU A 163 -23.58 27.62 -10.58
C LEU A 163 -23.42 28.74 -11.63
N GLY A 164 -24.39 29.66 -11.71
CA GLY A 164 -24.26 30.91 -12.47
C GLY A 164 -24.19 30.73 -13.98
N GLY A 165 -24.99 29.79 -14.53
CA GLY A 165 -25.01 29.49 -15.97
C GLY A 165 -23.81 28.67 -16.43
N ARG A 166 -23.19 27.90 -15.53
CA ARG A 166 -22.03 27.06 -15.86
C ARG A 166 -22.45 25.95 -16.82
N GLU A 167 -21.75 25.86 -17.94
CA GLU A 167 -21.99 24.80 -18.90
C GLU A 167 -21.49 23.44 -18.38
N ALA A 168 -22.32 22.41 -18.48
CA ALA A 168 -21.97 21.06 -18.06
C ALA A 168 -22.72 20.00 -18.88
N ARG A 169 -22.11 18.83 -18.99
CA ARG A 169 -22.70 17.58 -19.51
C ARG A 169 -22.95 16.56 -18.41
N ILE A 170 -22.12 16.56 -17.37
CA ILE A 170 -22.19 15.64 -16.23
C ILE A 170 -22.03 16.46 -14.95
N ILE A 171 -22.83 16.12 -13.94
CA ILE A 171 -22.65 16.57 -12.56
C ILE A 171 -22.09 15.40 -11.76
N ARG A 172 -20.98 15.61 -11.03
CA ARG A 172 -20.44 14.61 -10.10
C ARG A 172 -20.69 15.05 -8.67
N VAL A 173 -21.26 14.15 -7.88
CA VAL A 173 -21.34 14.26 -6.41
C VAL A 173 -20.27 13.35 -5.83
N PHE A 174 -19.23 13.91 -5.22
CA PHE A 174 -18.27 13.14 -4.43
C PHE A 174 -18.73 13.14 -2.98
N PHE A 175 -19.38 12.05 -2.57
CA PHE A 175 -19.92 11.87 -1.24
C PHE A 175 -18.79 11.47 -0.29
N GLU A 176 -18.47 12.30 0.70
CA GLU A 176 -17.25 12.16 1.48
C GLU A 176 -17.50 11.68 2.91
N TYR A 177 -18.66 11.98 3.49
CA TYR A 177 -19.00 11.61 4.86
C TYR A 177 -20.52 11.70 5.12
N HIS A 178 -21.01 10.85 6.02
CA HIS A 178 -22.33 10.98 6.62
C HIS A 178 -22.30 10.56 8.10
N SER A 179 -23.00 11.32 8.94
CA SER A 179 -22.91 11.19 10.40
C SER A 179 -23.74 10.05 11.00
N ALA A 180 -24.63 9.43 10.23
CA ALA A 180 -25.56 8.39 10.72
C ALA A 180 -25.40 7.03 10.03
N SER A 181 -24.60 6.93 8.98
CA SER A 181 -24.36 5.69 8.23
C SER A 181 -23.02 5.77 7.49
N PRO A 182 -22.26 4.67 7.38
CA PRO A 182 -21.04 4.60 6.57
C PRO A 182 -21.32 4.54 5.07
N GLU A 183 -22.58 4.39 4.66
CA GLU A 183 -22.97 4.32 3.25
C GLU A 183 -22.96 5.70 2.59
N ALA A 184 -22.52 5.74 1.33
CA ALA A 184 -22.65 6.88 0.46
C ALA A 184 -24.01 6.83 -0.24
N ALA A 185 -24.94 7.71 0.14
CA ALA A 185 -26.27 7.74 -0.46
C ALA A 185 -26.85 9.17 -0.46
N PHE A 186 -27.53 9.51 -1.56
CA PHE A 186 -28.39 10.70 -1.63
C PHE A 186 -29.74 10.31 -2.24
N GLU A 187 -30.80 11.00 -1.81
CA GLU A 187 -32.18 10.73 -2.17
C GLU A 187 -32.44 11.14 -3.62
N LYS A 188 -32.07 12.38 -3.96
CA LYS A 188 -32.15 12.94 -5.32
C LYS A 188 -31.22 14.14 -5.50
N LEU A 189 -31.11 14.59 -6.74
CA LEU A 189 -30.38 15.76 -7.20
C LEU A 189 -31.26 16.47 -8.24
N THR A 190 -31.53 17.74 -8.02
CA THR A 190 -32.27 18.57 -8.99
C THR A 190 -31.38 19.68 -9.49
N PHE A 191 -31.67 20.21 -10.66
CA PHE A 191 -30.94 21.35 -11.19
C PHE A 191 -31.90 22.29 -11.95
N THR A 192 -31.49 23.55 -12.09
CA THR A 192 -32.14 24.52 -12.96
C THR A 192 -31.15 25.02 -14.00
N GLY A 193 -31.64 25.44 -15.16
CA GLY A 193 -30.80 25.91 -16.25
C GLY A 193 -31.51 25.84 -17.60
N ALA A 194 -30.77 26.16 -18.66
CA ALA A 194 -31.24 26.08 -20.03
C ALA A 194 -30.31 25.20 -20.88
N PRO A 195 -30.83 24.55 -21.94
CA PRO A 195 -29.98 23.94 -22.96
C PRO A 195 -28.92 24.91 -23.47
N SER A 196 -27.67 24.45 -23.51
CA SER A 196 -26.55 25.25 -24.04
C SER A 196 -26.60 25.38 -25.57
N GLY A 197 -27.14 24.37 -26.25
CA GLY A 197 -27.14 24.28 -27.72
C GLY A 197 -25.79 23.90 -28.33
N THR A 198 -24.78 23.65 -27.51
CA THR A 198 -23.46 23.16 -27.94
C THR A 198 -23.47 21.65 -28.16
N ALA A 199 -22.56 21.17 -29.01
CA ALA A 199 -22.40 19.75 -29.26
C ALA A 199 -21.74 19.04 -28.06
N PRO A 200 -22.08 17.76 -27.79
CA PRO A 200 -21.37 16.96 -26.79
C PRO A 200 -19.87 16.88 -27.09
N VAL A 201 -19.05 17.04 -26.05
CA VAL A 201 -17.59 16.88 -26.16
C VAL A 201 -17.25 15.42 -25.90
N PRO A 202 -16.57 14.73 -26.84
CA PRO A 202 -16.21 13.33 -26.64
C PRO A 202 -15.17 13.20 -25.52
N CYS A 203 -15.30 12.14 -24.72
CA CYS A 203 -14.26 11.74 -23.78
C CYS A 203 -12.98 11.36 -24.57
N PRO A 204 -11.83 11.97 -24.28
CA PRO A 204 -10.59 11.59 -24.94
C PRO A 204 -10.19 10.14 -24.61
N PRO A 205 -9.61 9.38 -25.56
CA PRO A 205 -9.22 8.00 -25.30
C PRO A 205 -8.02 7.90 -24.35
N ILE A 206 -7.95 6.80 -23.61
CA ILE A 206 -6.73 6.35 -22.93
C ILE A 206 -5.86 5.66 -23.99
N ASP A 207 -4.92 6.41 -24.57
CA ASP A 207 -4.06 5.93 -25.65
C ASP A 207 -2.68 5.50 -25.11
N ILE A 208 -2.45 4.19 -25.08
CA ILE A 208 -1.22 3.58 -24.59
C ILE A 208 -0.83 2.50 -25.62
N PRO A 209 0.30 2.63 -26.33
CA PRO A 209 0.72 1.61 -27.30
C PRO A 209 1.11 0.32 -26.60
N ASN A 210 1.08 -0.81 -27.32
CA ASN A 210 1.63 -2.07 -26.79
C ASN A 210 3.14 -1.93 -26.59
N PHE A 211 3.68 -2.65 -25.61
CA PHE A 211 5.10 -2.59 -25.24
C PHE A 211 6.01 -2.86 -26.44
N ALA A 212 5.66 -3.86 -27.26
CA ALA A 212 6.39 -4.25 -28.46
C ALA A 212 6.53 -3.12 -29.50
N ASP A 213 5.62 -2.13 -29.48
CA ASP A 213 5.60 -0.99 -30.40
C ASP A 213 6.32 0.24 -29.82
N THR A 214 7.02 0.09 -28.69
CA THR A 214 7.73 1.17 -28.01
C THR A 214 9.25 0.99 -28.04
N VAL A 215 9.97 2.08 -27.75
CA VAL A 215 11.43 2.06 -27.62
C VAL A 215 11.94 1.13 -26.52
N TYR A 216 11.09 0.76 -25.57
CA TYR A 216 11.45 -0.08 -24.42
C TYR A 216 11.59 -1.56 -24.77
N ALA A 217 11.06 -2.00 -25.93
CA ALA A 217 11.18 -3.39 -26.40
C ALA A 217 12.55 -3.75 -26.98
N ALA A 218 13.41 -2.77 -27.24
CA ALA A 218 14.75 -3.01 -27.75
C ALA A 218 15.57 -3.86 -26.74
N PRO A 219 16.44 -4.78 -27.18
CA PRO A 219 17.35 -5.46 -26.26
C PRO A 219 18.32 -4.46 -25.60
N VAL A 220 18.81 -4.80 -24.42
CA VAL A 220 19.89 -4.05 -23.75
C VAL A 220 21.23 -4.53 -24.29
N THR A 221 22.10 -3.59 -24.64
CA THR A 221 23.48 -3.87 -25.02
C THR A 221 24.44 -3.83 -23.83
N GLU A 222 25.60 -4.48 -23.94
CA GLU A 222 26.66 -4.40 -22.93
C GLU A 222 27.12 -2.95 -22.68
N GLU A 223 27.21 -2.14 -23.74
CA GLU A 223 27.56 -0.72 -23.64
C GLU A 223 26.52 0.06 -22.82
N GLU A 224 25.22 -0.18 -23.03
CA GLU A 224 24.18 0.44 -22.21
C GLU A 224 24.26 0.05 -20.74
N THR A 225 24.62 -1.19 -20.42
CA THR A 225 24.87 -1.62 -19.03
C THR A 225 26.03 -0.84 -18.42
N LEU A 226 27.17 -0.76 -19.12
CA LEU A 226 28.34 -0.02 -18.65
C LEU A 226 28.03 1.48 -18.47
N CYS A 227 27.30 2.08 -19.41
CA CYS A 227 26.86 3.47 -19.33
C CYS A 227 25.89 3.71 -18.17
N GLU A 228 24.96 2.79 -17.90
CA GLU A 228 24.01 2.94 -16.80
C GLU A 228 24.73 2.89 -15.44
N VAL A 229 25.69 1.99 -15.27
CA VAL A 229 26.53 1.92 -14.06
C VAL A 229 27.40 3.16 -13.91
N ALA A 230 28.03 3.65 -14.99
CA ALA A 230 28.77 4.91 -14.97
C ALA A 230 27.85 6.10 -14.62
N GLY A 231 26.60 6.08 -15.09
CA GLY A 231 25.59 7.07 -14.74
C GLY A 231 25.26 7.13 -13.25
N ILE A 232 25.41 6.03 -12.49
CA ILE A 232 25.27 6.05 -11.02
C ILE A 232 26.34 6.97 -10.41
N VAL A 233 27.58 6.92 -10.90
CA VAL A 233 28.67 7.80 -10.43
C VAL A 233 28.30 9.26 -10.65
N GLU A 234 27.82 9.61 -11.84
CA GLU A 234 27.45 10.99 -12.15
C GLU A 234 26.29 11.49 -11.29
N ARG A 235 25.26 10.66 -11.10
CA ARG A 235 24.06 11.02 -10.33
C ARG A 235 24.31 11.09 -8.83
N ARG A 236 25.11 10.16 -8.28
CA ARG A 236 25.30 10.00 -6.83
C ARG A 236 26.54 10.71 -6.29
N LEU A 237 27.60 10.84 -7.10
CA LEU A 237 28.87 11.45 -6.68
C LEU A 237 29.13 12.78 -7.41
N GLY A 238 28.74 12.87 -8.69
CA GLY A 238 28.94 14.04 -9.55
C GLY A 238 29.82 13.73 -10.77
N ALA A 239 29.56 14.43 -11.88
CA ALA A 239 30.22 14.19 -13.17
C ALA A 239 31.78 14.15 -13.14
N PRO A 240 32.48 14.99 -12.37
CA PRO A 240 33.95 14.94 -12.32
C PRO A 240 34.52 13.60 -11.84
N TYR A 241 33.78 12.85 -11.01
CA TYR A 241 34.26 11.58 -10.47
C TYR A 241 34.14 10.42 -11.46
N ALA A 242 33.40 10.58 -12.56
CA ALA A 242 33.27 9.54 -13.59
C ALA A 242 34.63 9.13 -14.17
N SER A 243 35.59 10.07 -14.27
CA SER A 243 36.92 9.78 -14.81
C SER A 243 37.78 8.87 -13.92
N TRP A 244 37.44 8.72 -12.64
CA TRP A 244 38.15 7.84 -11.71
C TRP A 244 37.95 6.36 -12.04
N PHE A 245 36.83 6.03 -12.66
CA PHE A 245 36.37 4.66 -12.79
C PHE A 245 36.56 4.13 -14.21
N ARG A 246 36.81 2.83 -14.29
CA ARG A 246 36.70 2.03 -15.50
C ARG A 246 35.86 0.80 -15.18
N PHE A 247 34.73 0.64 -15.84
CA PHE A 247 33.86 -0.52 -15.66
C PHE A 247 34.12 -1.55 -16.76
N VAL A 248 34.18 -2.83 -16.39
CA VAL A 248 34.45 -3.94 -17.32
C VAL A 248 33.52 -5.11 -17.02
N LEU A 249 32.71 -5.51 -17.99
CA LEU A 249 31.96 -6.76 -17.87
C LEU A 249 32.92 -7.95 -18.00
N GLY A 250 32.93 -8.79 -16.97
CA GLY A 250 33.75 -10.00 -16.87
C GLY A 250 33.01 -11.26 -17.31
N GLU A 251 33.68 -12.40 -17.20
CA GLU A 251 33.08 -13.69 -17.51
C GLU A 251 31.93 -14.07 -16.56
N LYS A 252 30.95 -14.80 -17.09
CA LYS A 252 29.91 -15.43 -16.28
C LYS A 252 30.50 -16.62 -15.52
N LYS A 253 30.40 -16.59 -14.19
CA LYS A 253 30.79 -17.68 -13.30
C LYS A 253 29.55 -18.34 -12.69
N GLN A 254 29.76 -19.31 -11.80
CA GLN A 254 28.67 -19.94 -11.04
C GLN A 254 27.94 -18.94 -10.14
N TYR A 255 28.67 -18.00 -9.56
CA TYR A 255 28.19 -16.99 -8.62
C TYR A 255 28.40 -15.59 -9.19
N ASP A 256 27.53 -14.66 -8.79
CA ASP A 256 27.75 -13.25 -9.06
C ASP A 256 28.99 -12.78 -8.30
N TRP A 257 29.82 -12.00 -8.97
CA TRP A 257 31.13 -11.59 -8.47
C TRP A 257 31.51 -10.19 -8.93
N PHE A 258 32.31 -9.52 -8.12
CA PHE A 258 32.98 -8.29 -8.52
C PHE A 258 34.45 -8.30 -8.10
N SER A 259 35.25 -7.49 -8.79
CA SER A 259 36.61 -7.16 -8.39
C SER A 259 36.89 -5.68 -8.54
N VAL A 260 37.64 -5.12 -7.58
CA VAL A 260 38.11 -3.73 -7.58
C VAL A 260 39.64 -3.75 -7.63
N ALA A 261 40.24 -3.13 -8.64
CA ALA A 261 41.69 -3.13 -8.84
C ALA A 261 42.19 -1.77 -9.35
N ALA A 262 43.49 -1.53 -9.19
CA ALA A 262 44.16 -0.38 -9.79
C ALA A 262 44.59 -0.69 -11.23
N LYS A 263 44.19 0.14 -12.19
CA LYS A 263 44.58 0.01 -13.59
C LYS A 263 44.76 1.38 -14.25
N ASP A 264 45.95 1.62 -14.81
CA ASP A 264 46.27 2.85 -15.57
C ASP A 264 45.91 4.15 -14.81
N GLY A 265 46.16 4.18 -13.49
CA GLY A 265 45.85 5.32 -12.62
C GLY A 265 44.37 5.47 -12.25
N LYS A 266 43.52 4.50 -12.59
CA LYS A 266 42.08 4.47 -12.32
C LYS A 266 41.68 3.28 -11.45
N VAL A 267 40.49 3.37 -10.88
CA VAL A 267 39.80 2.26 -10.22
C VAL A 267 39.05 1.46 -11.28
N GLU A 268 39.57 0.28 -11.61
CA GLU A 268 38.89 -0.67 -12.47
C GLU A 268 37.96 -1.55 -11.63
N ILE A 269 36.68 -1.56 -12.00
CA ILE A 269 35.66 -2.41 -11.40
C ILE A 269 35.20 -3.41 -12.45
N SER A 270 35.41 -4.69 -12.17
CA SER A 270 34.98 -5.79 -13.02
C SER A 270 33.88 -6.60 -12.34
N GLY A 271 32.95 -7.17 -13.10
CA GLY A 271 31.90 -8.04 -12.58
C GLY A 271 31.09 -8.68 -13.70
N ASN A 272 30.34 -9.74 -13.41
CA ASN A 272 29.61 -10.50 -14.44
C ASN A 272 28.34 -9.83 -14.97
N ASP A 273 27.84 -8.79 -14.28
CA ASP A 273 26.65 -8.03 -14.67
C ASP A 273 26.63 -6.61 -14.07
N GLY A 274 25.60 -5.81 -14.42
CA GLY A 274 25.48 -4.43 -13.98
C GLY A 274 25.34 -4.26 -12.46
N VAL A 275 24.58 -5.14 -11.81
CA VAL A 275 24.41 -5.15 -10.34
C VAL A 275 25.75 -5.44 -9.65
N SER A 276 26.53 -6.39 -10.15
CA SER A 276 27.84 -6.73 -9.58
C SER A 276 28.83 -5.59 -9.73
N LEU A 277 28.81 -4.87 -10.86
CA LEU A 277 29.61 -3.65 -11.04
C LEU A 277 29.19 -2.55 -10.05
N ALA A 278 27.89 -2.34 -9.85
CA ALA A 278 27.38 -1.36 -8.90
C ALA A 278 27.71 -1.75 -7.44
N MET A 279 27.66 -3.04 -7.09
CA MET A 279 28.09 -3.51 -5.77
C MET A 279 29.60 -3.33 -5.57
N GLY A 280 30.42 -3.58 -6.59
CA GLY A 280 31.86 -3.31 -6.55
C GLY A 280 32.18 -1.82 -6.37
N LEU A 281 31.42 -0.95 -7.05
CA LEU A 281 31.47 0.50 -6.83
C LEU A 281 31.13 0.84 -5.38
N ASN A 282 30.03 0.32 -4.84
CA ASN A 282 29.64 0.59 -3.47
C ASN A 282 30.68 0.07 -2.45
N HIS A 283 31.25 -1.11 -2.69
CA HIS A 283 32.32 -1.67 -1.85
C HIS A 283 33.56 -0.76 -1.82
N TYR A 284 34.01 -0.30 -2.99
CA TYR A 284 35.09 0.68 -3.08
C TYR A 284 34.77 1.97 -2.31
N LEU A 285 33.55 2.51 -2.48
CA LEU A 285 33.12 3.72 -1.80
C LEU A 285 33.12 3.55 -0.28
N LYS A 286 32.58 2.43 0.23
CA LYS A 286 32.50 2.13 1.67
C LYS A 286 33.88 1.97 2.31
N TYR A 287 34.74 1.13 1.73
CA TYR A 287 35.95 0.65 2.40
C TYR A 287 37.24 1.33 1.96
N CYS A 288 37.28 1.95 0.78
CA CYS A 288 38.42 2.73 0.33
C CYS A 288 38.20 4.24 0.57
N CYS A 289 36.98 4.74 0.32
CA CYS A 289 36.70 6.18 0.38
C CYS A 289 35.95 6.63 1.65
N HIS A 290 35.46 5.71 2.49
CA HIS A 290 34.58 6.02 3.62
C HIS A 290 33.33 6.84 3.24
N VAL A 291 32.77 6.55 2.06
CA VAL A 291 31.53 7.12 1.55
C VAL A 291 30.36 6.19 1.89
N HIS A 292 29.20 6.78 2.14
CA HIS A 292 27.96 6.04 2.40
C HIS A 292 26.82 6.60 1.56
N LEU A 293 26.20 5.74 0.75
CA LEU A 293 25.02 6.04 -0.06
C LEU A 293 23.83 5.24 0.48
N SER A 294 22.70 5.89 0.76
CA SER A 294 21.52 5.23 1.32
C SER A 294 20.21 5.82 0.82
N GLN A 295 19.09 5.26 1.24
CA GLN A 295 17.77 5.85 1.00
C GLN A 295 17.57 7.15 1.79
N VAL A 296 18.24 7.26 2.95
CA VAL A 296 18.04 8.35 3.92
C VAL A 296 19.37 8.99 4.35
N GLY A 297 19.81 9.92 3.52
CA GLY A 297 21.01 10.72 3.74
C GLY A 297 22.26 10.05 3.18
N ASP A 298 22.85 10.70 2.17
CA ASP A 298 24.15 10.34 1.62
C ASP A 298 25.27 11.11 2.35
N SER A 299 26.43 10.48 2.47
CA SER A 299 27.67 11.06 2.97
C SER A 299 28.74 10.88 1.90
N VAL A 300 28.90 11.90 1.06
CA VAL A 300 29.82 11.89 -0.07
C VAL A 300 30.96 12.87 0.21
N ARG A 301 31.97 12.40 0.95
CA ARG A 301 33.22 13.13 1.17
C ARG A 301 34.36 12.34 0.51
N LEU A 302 34.54 12.56 -0.78
CA LEU A 302 35.58 11.91 -1.56
C LEU A 302 36.93 12.62 -1.38
N PRO A 303 38.06 11.87 -1.47
CA PRO A 303 39.41 12.45 -1.54
C PRO A 303 39.61 13.28 -2.82
N GLU A 304 40.73 14.01 -2.91
CA GLU A 304 41.09 14.77 -4.12
C GLU A 304 41.40 13.85 -5.31
N ASP A 305 42.06 12.72 -5.04
CA ASP A 305 42.46 11.69 -6.01
C ASP A 305 41.87 10.32 -5.63
N PRO A 306 41.63 9.42 -6.61
CA PRO A 306 41.15 8.08 -6.32
C PRO A 306 42.15 7.29 -5.45
N ILE A 307 41.64 6.57 -4.46
CA ILE A 307 42.44 5.68 -3.60
C ILE A 307 42.61 4.35 -4.32
N LEU A 308 43.77 4.15 -4.95
CA LEU A 308 44.01 2.92 -5.71
C LEU A 308 44.32 1.74 -4.77
N PRO A 309 43.60 0.60 -4.86
CA PRO A 309 43.85 -0.54 -4.00
C PRO A 309 45.20 -1.19 -4.33
N GLU A 310 46.00 -1.50 -3.30
CA GLU A 310 47.33 -2.13 -3.47
C GLU A 310 47.26 -3.52 -4.10
N ARG A 311 46.18 -4.25 -3.83
CA ARG A 311 45.87 -5.58 -4.36
C ARG A 311 44.42 -5.64 -4.83
N PRO A 312 44.08 -6.44 -5.86
CA PRO A 312 42.70 -6.64 -6.26
C PRO A 312 41.84 -7.11 -5.08
N ILE A 313 40.74 -6.41 -4.84
CA ILE A 313 39.68 -6.86 -3.93
C ILE A 313 38.74 -7.73 -4.77
N TYR A 314 38.38 -8.91 -4.28
CA TYR A 314 37.44 -9.81 -4.94
C TYR A 314 36.35 -10.24 -3.96
N ARG A 315 35.11 -10.26 -4.43
CA ARG A 315 33.97 -10.78 -3.68
C ARG A 315 33.02 -11.54 -4.61
N GLU A 316 32.36 -12.55 -4.07
CA GLU A 316 31.34 -13.32 -4.77
C GLU A 316 30.24 -13.78 -3.81
N THR A 317 29.06 -14.12 -4.33
CA THR A 317 27.91 -14.47 -3.50
C THR A 317 27.14 -15.71 -3.97
N LYS A 318 26.84 -16.61 -3.01
CA LYS A 318 25.92 -17.74 -3.21
C LYS A 318 24.45 -17.31 -3.32
N ALA A 319 24.11 -16.10 -2.87
CA ALA A 319 22.75 -15.58 -2.93
C ALA A 319 22.41 -15.20 -4.38
N ARG A 320 21.86 -16.15 -5.13
CA ARG A 320 21.42 -15.95 -6.53
C ARG A 320 20.32 -14.89 -6.64
N VAL A 321 19.45 -14.80 -5.64
CA VAL A 321 18.38 -13.81 -5.55
C VAL A 321 18.68 -12.82 -4.43
N ARG A 322 18.80 -11.53 -4.76
CA ARG A 322 18.74 -10.45 -3.78
C ARG A 322 17.48 -9.66 -4.06
N TYR A 323 16.47 -9.89 -3.24
CA TYR A 323 15.08 -9.50 -3.47
C TYR A 323 14.72 -8.17 -2.80
N ALA A 324 13.87 -7.38 -3.45
CA ALA A 324 13.32 -6.14 -2.90
C ALA A 324 11.79 -6.07 -2.99
N TYR A 325 11.23 -5.66 -1.85
CA TYR A 325 9.88 -5.16 -1.56
C TYR A 325 8.78 -6.15 -1.22
N ASN A 326 7.91 -5.69 -0.34
CA ASN A 326 6.56 -6.20 -0.15
C ASN A 326 5.60 -5.47 -1.10
N PHE A 327 4.44 -6.04 -1.40
CA PHE A 327 3.34 -5.28 -2.00
C PHE A 327 3.06 -4.01 -1.20
N CYS A 328 3.10 -4.11 0.14
CA CYS A 328 2.89 -2.99 1.05
C CYS A 328 3.89 -1.83 0.84
N THR A 329 5.15 -2.10 0.46
CA THR A 329 6.15 -1.02 0.21
C THR A 329 5.69 -0.08 -0.88
N LEU A 330 5.04 -0.65 -1.90
CA LEU A 330 4.55 0.05 -3.08
C LEU A 330 3.29 0.90 -2.79
N SER A 331 2.70 0.75 -1.60
CA SER A 331 1.66 1.62 -1.05
C SER A 331 2.23 2.60 -0.01
N TYR A 332 2.84 2.09 1.06
CA TYR A 332 3.27 2.90 2.20
C TYR A 332 4.45 3.82 1.92
N THR A 333 5.28 3.49 0.91
CA THR A 333 6.44 4.29 0.51
C THR A 333 6.31 4.78 -0.92
N ASN A 334 6.10 3.89 -1.88
CA ASN A 334 6.30 4.20 -3.30
C ASN A 334 5.03 4.62 -4.07
N ALA A 335 3.85 4.69 -3.42
CA ALA A 335 2.58 5.02 -4.07
C ALA A 335 2.67 6.26 -4.98
N PHE A 336 3.41 7.27 -4.53
CA PHE A 336 3.54 8.55 -5.22
C PHE A 336 4.93 8.81 -5.82
N PHE A 337 5.82 7.81 -5.84
CA PHE A 337 7.15 7.96 -6.43
C PHE A 337 7.03 8.30 -7.92
N GLY A 338 7.79 9.30 -8.35
CA GLY A 338 7.97 9.69 -9.75
C GLY A 338 9.32 9.22 -10.29
N GLU A 339 9.71 9.76 -11.44
CA GLU A 339 10.96 9.36 -12.11
C GLU A 339 12.20 9.60 -11.24
N LYS A 340 12.24 10.72 -10.49
CA LYS A 340 13.38 11.03 -9.64
C LYS A 340 13.47 10.06 -8.45
N GLU A 341 12.37 9.85 -7.73
CA GLU A 341 12.36 8.98 -6.57
C GLU A 341 12.70 7.54 -6.95
N TRP A 342 12.13 7.04 -8.05
CA TRP A 342 12.48 5.73 -8.60
C TRP A 342 13.92 5.65 -9.07
N ARG A 343 14.48 6.74 -9.64
CA ARG A 343 15.88 6.76 -10.05
C ARG A 343 16.82 6.59 -8.86
N ASP A 344 16.62 7.38 -7.82
CA ASP A 344 17.44 7.34 -6.62
C ASP A 344 17.36 5.95 -5.95
N GLU A 345 16.16 5.36 -5.96
CA GLU A 345 15.89 4.06 -5.39
C GLU A 345 16.54 2.93 -6.20
N LEU A 346 16.42 2.91 -7.53
CA LEU A 346 17.07 1.90 -8.38
C LEU A 346 18.60 1.95 -8.30
N ASP A 347 19.17 3.16 -8.17
CA ASP A 347 20.60 3.33 -7.91
C ASP A 347 20.98 2.72 -6.54
N PHE A 348 20.17 2.98 -5.50
CA PHE A 348 20.36 2.37 -4.18
C PHE A 348 20.29 0.84 -4.21
N LEU A 349 19.29 0.28 -4.90
CA LEU A 349 19.14 -1.17 -5.07
C LEU A 349 20.37 -1.77 -5.76
N ALA A 350 20.84 -1.15 -6.85
CA ALA A 350 22.01 -1.63 -7.60
C ALA A 350 23.28 -1.60 -6.75
N LEU A 351 23.52 -0.49 -6.05
CA LEU A 351 24.66 -0.33 -5.15
C LEU A 351 24.65 -1.35 -4.00
N ASN A 352 23.48 -1.88 -3.64
CA ASN A 352 23.33 -2.93 -2.62
C ASN A 352 23.19 -4.34 -3.22
N GLY A 353 23.53 -4.52 -4.50
CA GLY A 353 23.56 -5.84 -5.10
C GLY A 353 22.18 -6.47 -5.34
N VAL A 354 21.08 -5.72 -5.22
CA VAL A 354 19.71 -6.21 -5.45
C VAL A 354 19.52 -6.50 -6.94
N ASN A 355 19.00 -7.69 -7.26
CA ASN A 355 18.81 -8.13 -8.64
C ASN A 355 17.39 -8.61 -8.97
N THR A 356 16.48 -8.65 -7.99
CA THR A 356 15.08 -9.08 -8.18
C THR A 356 14.16 -8.11 -7.46
N VAL A 357 13.28 -7.41 -8.19
CA VAL A 357 12.53 -6.26 -7.66
C VAL A 357 11.05 -6.41 -7.96
N LEU A 358 10.20 -6.38 -6.92
CA LEU A 358 8.76 -6.29 -7.10
C LEU A 358 8.35 -4.91 -7.62
N ASP A 359 7.61 -4.92 -8.73
CA ASP A 359 7.17 -3.71 -9.39
C ASP A 359 5.71 -3.86 -9.84
N THR A 360 4.82 -3.20 -9.10
CA THR A 360 3.39 -3.14 -9.40
C THR A 360 3.00 -1.88 -10.17
N THR A 361 3.97 -1.05 -10.58
CA THR A 361 3.70 0.16 -11.34
C THR A 361 2.97 -0.19 -12.64
N ALA A 362 1.85 0.48 -12.89
CA ALA A 362 0.96 0.25 -14.03
C ALA A 362 0.24 -1.12 -14.04
N GLY A 363 0.20 -1.84 -12.91
CA GLY A 363 -0.69 -2.99 -12.75
C GLY A 363 -2.15 -2.61 -12.99
N GLU A 364 -2.56 -1.40 -12.62
CA GLU A 364 -3.87 -0.81 -12.88
C GLU A 364 -4.21 -0.74 -14.38
N GLU A 365 -3.24 -0.49 -15.27
CA GLU A 365 -3.46 -0.51 -16.72
C GLU A 365 -3.65 -1.94 -17.25
N VAL A 366 -2.92 -2.91 -16.68
CA VAL A 366 -3.13 -4.34 -16.96
C VAL A 366 -4.56 -4.73 -16.59
N TRP A 367 -5.02 -4.35 -15.39
CA TRP A 367 -6.38 -4.62 -14.93
C TRP A 367 -7.45 -3.89 -15.75
N ARG A 368 -7.22 -2.62 -16.12
CA ARG A 368 -8.16 -1.88 -16.97
C ARG A 368 -8.35 -2.59 -18.31
N ARG A 369 -7.27 -2.95 -19.00
CA ARG A 369 -7.34 -3.69 -20.28
C ARG A 369 -7.94 -5.08 -20.10
N PHE A 370 -7.60 -5.77 -19.02
CA PHE A 370 -8.15 -7.09 -18.70
C PHE A 370 -9.66 -7.04 -18.55
N LEU A 371 -10.19 -6.13 -17.74
CA LEU A 371 -11.64 -5.99 -17.54
C LEU A 371 -12.35 -5.51 -18.81
N VAL A 372 -11.76 -4.57 -19.56
CA VAL A 372 -12.32 -4.14 -20.86
C VAL A 372 -12.38 -5.30 -21.85
N ALA A 373 -11.37 -6.17 -21.89
CA ALA A 373 -11.39 -7.37 -22.73
C ALA A 373 -12.44 -8.40 -22.29
N LEU A 374 -12.93 -8.33 -21.05
CA LEU A 374 -14.05 -9.12 -20.53
C LEU A 374 -15.42 -8.44 -20.74
N GLY A 375 -15.47 -7.23 -21.29
CA GLY A 375 -16.71 -6.52 -21.62
C GLY A 375 -17.07 -5.36 -20.68
N TYR A 376 -16.25 -5.06 -19.68
CA TYR A 376 -16.45 -3.86 -18.84
C TYR A 376 -16.20 -2.58 -19.63
N THR A 377 -16.92 -1.51 -19.29
CA THR A 377 -16.55 -0.16 -19.75
C THR A 377 -15.29 0.32 -19.01
N ASN A 378 -14.63 1.36 -19.53
CA ASN A 378 -13.51 1.98 -18.82
C ASN A 378 -13.90 2.46 -17.42
N ASP A 379 -15.06 3.09 -17.27
CA ASP A 379 -15.51 3.61 -15.98
C ASP A 379 -15.82 2.47 -14.99
N ALA A 380 -16.42 1.37 -15.45
CA ALA A 380 -16.65 0.20 -14.60
C ALA A 380 -15.33 -0.47 -14.18
N ALA A 381 -14.35 -0.55 -15.08
CA ALA A 381 -13.01 -1.04 -14.75
C ALA A 381 -12.29 -0.12 -13.74
N LYS A 382 -12.40 1.20 -13.92
CA LYS A 382 -11.84 2.21 -13.00
C LYS A 382 -12.51 2.21 -11.63
N ALA A 383 -13.81 1.90 -11.57
CA ALA A 383 -14.55 1.78 -10.30
C ALA A 383 -14.15 0.54 -9.48
N PHE A 384 -13.61 -0.49 -10.14
CA PHE A 384 -13.05 -1.66 -9.44
C PHE A 384 -11.66 -1.37 -8.84
N LEU A 385 -10.87 -0.50 -9.48
CA LEU A 385 -9.55 -0.13 -8.99
C LEU A 385 -9.65 0.80 -7.76
N PRO A 386 -8.79 0.64 -6.74
CA PRO A 386 -8.73 1.58 -5.63
C PRO A 386 -8.00 2.88 -6.02
N GLY A 387 -7.91 3.79 -5.06
CA GLY A 387 -7.03 4.95 -5.14
C GLY A 387 -5.53 4.58 -5.12
N PRO A 388 -4.65 5.53 -5.51
CA PRO A 388 -3.21 5.28 -5.64
C PRO A 388 -2.50 4.74 -4.40
N ALA A 389 -3.01 5.03 -3.21
CA ALA A 389 -2.37 4.67 -1.95
C ALA A 389 -2.64 3.21 -1.53
N HIS A 390 -3.62 2.53 -2.13
CA HIS A 390 -4.11 1.21 -1.66
C HIS A 390 -3.91 0.05 -2.63
N PHE A 391 -3.07 0.21 -3.65
CA PHE A 391 -2.83 -0.85 -4.63
C PHE A 391 -2.26 -2.15 -4.04
N ALA A 392 -1.50 -2.09 -2.94
CA ALA A 392 -0.96 -3.28 -2.29
C ALA A 392 -2.07 -4.30 -1.98
N TRP A 393 -3.11 -3.88 -1.27
CA TRP A 393 -4.22 -4.75 -0.86
C TRP A 393 -5.13 -5.13 -2.02
N PHE A 394 -5.21 -4.32 -3.07
CA PHE A 394 -5.89 -4.72 -4.30
C PHE A 394 -5.17 -5.88 -5.00
N PHE A 395 -3.85 -5.78 -5.19
CA PHE A 395 -3.08 -6.83 -5.86
C PHE A 395 -2.97 -8.12 -5.05
N MET A 396 -3.14 -8.05 -3.73
CA MET A 396 -3.27 -9.21 -2.82
C MET A 396 -4.71 -9.74 -2.71
N GLY A 397 -5.68 -9.13 -3.39
CA GLY A 397 -7.08 -9.59 -3.42
C GLY A 397 -7.86 -9.34 -2.13
N ASN A 398 -7.48 -8.32 -1.36
CA ASN A 398 -8.08 -7.96 -0.08
C ASN A 398 -9.16 -6.88 -0.20
N MET A 399 -9.08 -5.97 -1.18
CA MET A 399 -10.05 -4.89 -1.37
C MET A 399 -10.16 -4.45 -2.83
N PHE A 400 -11.24 -3.75 -3.18
CA PHE A 400 -11.43 -3.08 -4.47
C PHE A 400 -12.30 -1.84 -4.26
N GLY A 401 -12.08 -0.76 -5.04
CA GLY A 401 -12.96 0.43 -5.07
C GLY A 401 -12.52 1.69 -4.29
N PRO A 402 -12.31 1.67 -2.96
CA PRO A 402 -12.04 2.87 -2.17
C PRO A 402 -10.87 3.71 -2.71
N GLY A 403 -11.01 5.04 -2.63
CA GLY A 403 -9.97 6.00 -3.05
C GLY A 403 -10.00 6.38 -4.54
N GLY A 404 -10.77 5.66 -5.37
CA GLY A 404 -10.97 5.95 -6.79
C GLY A 404 -12.23 6.79 -7.11
N PRO A 405 -12.61 6.93 -8.40
CA PRO A 405 -11.92 6.38 -9.57
C PRO A 405 -10.66 7.17 -9.95
N LEU A 406 -9.69 6.49 -10.56
CA LEU A 406 -8.46 7.11 -11.08
C LEU A 406 -8.77 8.01 -12.29
N HIS A 407 -8.04 9.12 -12.45
CA HIS A 407 -8.08 9.92 -13.67
C HIS A 407 -7.36 9.21 -14.81
N ASP A 408 -7.78 9.45 -16.05
CA ASP A 408 -7.24 8.76 -17.23
C ASP A 408 -5.74 9.01 -17.45
N SER A 409 -5.24 10.19 -17.08
CA SER A 409 -3.80 10.51 -17.17
C SER A 409 -2.95 9.60 -16.29
N TRP A 410 -3.49 9.06 -15.20
CA TRP A 410 -2.79 8.13 -14.32
C TRP A 410 -2.31 6.89 -15.09
N PHE A 411 -3.16 6.27 -15.89
CA PHE A 411 -2.81 5.07 -16.65
C PHE A 411 -1.68 5.34 -17.64
N VAL A 412 -1.71 6.49 -18.32
CA VAL A 412 -0.68 6.89 -19.29
C VAL A 412 0.65 7.15 -18.58
N GLU A 413 0.66 7.99 -17.56
CA GLU A 413 1.86 8.41 -16.84
C GLU A 413 2.51 7.23 -16.09
N ARG A 414 1.70 6.38 -15.44
CA ARG A 414 2.22 5.21 -14.72
C ARG A 414 2.74 4.14 -15.66
N THR A 415 2.11 3.92 -16.81
CA THR A 415 2.63 2.95 -17.79
C THR A 415 3.97 3.40 -18.36
N GLU A 416 4.11 4.69 -18.66
CA GLU A 416 5.38 5.24 -19.12
C GLU A 416 6.47 5.11 -18.05
N LEU A 417 6.15 5.46 -16.80
CA LEU A 417 7.06 5.30 -15.66
C LEU A 417 7.48 3.83 -15.45
N ALA A 418 6.54 2.89 -15.51
CA ALA A 418 6.82 1.45 -15.36
C ALA A 418 7.79 0.95 -16.44
N ARG A 419 7.64 1.42 -17.69
CA ARG A 419 8.51 1.06 -18.81
C ARG A 419 9.90 1.68 -18.68
N LYS A 420 10.00 2.94 -18.24
CA LYS A 420 11.27 3.59 -17.89
C LYS A 420 11.99 2.81 -16.78
N ASN A 421 11.30 2.52 -15.68
CA ASN A 421 11.81 1.72 -14.56
C ASN A 421 12.30 0.35 -15.02
N GLY A 422 11.50 -0.33 -15.84
CA GLY A 422 11.88 -1.63 -16.40
C GLY A 422 13.12 -1.57 -17.28
N ARG A 423 13.28 -0.52 -18.10
CA ARG A 423 14.49 -0.35 -18.93
C ARG A 423 15.75 -0.16 -18.08
N ILE A 424 15.65 0.61 -17.00
CA ILE A 424 16.77 0.84 -16.07
C ILE A 424 17.16 -0.46 -15.38
N MET A 425 16.17 -1.18 -14.86
CA MET A 425 16.36 -2.50 -14.25
C MET A 425 17.06 -3.45 -15.22
N GLN A 426 16.61 -3.55 -16.47
CA GLN A 426 17.27 -4.38 -17.49
C GLN A 426 18.72 -3.97 -17.75
N ARG A 427 19.01 -2.67 -17.87
CA ARG A 427 20.38 -2.16 -18.06
C ARG A 427 21.29 -2.53 -16.89
N LEU A 428 20.76 -2.49 -15.67
CA LEU A 428 21.46 -2.91 -14.47
C LEU A 428 21.48 -4.44 -14.28
N SER A 429 20.84 -5.21 -15.17
CA SER A 429 20.68 -6.68 -15.03
C SER A 429 19.79 -7.13 -13.86
N MET A 430 18.92 -6.25 -13.38
CA MET A 430 17.83 -6.60 -12.46
C MET A 430 16.66 -7.25 -13.18
N ARG A 431 15.93 -8.10 -12.46
CA ARG A 431 14.72 -8.79 -12.94
C ARG A 431 13.50 -8.24 -12.22
N ARG A 432 12.49 -7.84 -13.00
CA ARG A 432 11.19 -7.43 -12.49
C ARG A 432 10.39 -8.63 -12.02
N VAL A 433 9.71 -8.47 -10.90
CA VAL A 433 8.63 -9.34 -10.46
C VAL A 433 7.32 -8.62 -10.77
N LEU A 434 6.50 -9.22 -11.63
CA LEU A 434 5.18 -8.72 -11.99
C LEU A 434 4.09 -9.48 -11.23
N GLN A 435 2.83 -9.06 -11.34
CA GLN A 435 1.72 -9.77 -10.71
C GLN A 435 1.43 -11.10 -11.42
N GLY A 436 1.32 -12.20 -10.66
CA GLY A 436 0.77 -13.47 -11.14
C GLY A 436 -0.77 -13.46 -11.09
N TYR A 437 -1.42 -14.34 -11.87
CA TYR A 437 -2.88 -14.46 -11.83
C TYR A 437 -3.31 -15.71 -11.04
N SER A 438 -4.08 -15.51 -9.98
CA SER A 438 -4.60 -16.59 -9.11
C SER A 438 -6.12 -16.62 -8.99
N GLY A 439 -6.84 -15.89 -9.85
CA GLY A 439 -8.28 -16.03 -10.05
C GLY A 439 -9.13 -14.85 -9.61
N MET A 440 -8.53 -13.74 -9.18
CA MET A 440 -9.28 -12.56 -8.77
C MET A 440 -10.15 -12.01 -9.90
N VAL A 441 -11.41 -11.68 -9.58
CA VAL A 441 -12.41 -11.09 -10.47
C VAL A 441 -13.36 -10.16 -9.69
N PRO A 442 -14.00 -9.16 -10.33
CA PRO A 442 -15.04 -8.37 -9.68
C PRO A 442 -16.20 -9.21 -9.15
N THR A 443 -16.91 -8.70 -8.14
CA THR A 443 -18.06 -9.38 -7.52
C THR A 443 -19.22 -9.58 -8.50
N ASP A 444 -19.27 -8.78 -9.57
CA ASP A 444 -20.33 -8.79 -10.58
C ASP A 444 -19.94 -9.48 -11.91
N ILE A 445 -18.82 -10.22 -11.94
CA ILE A 445 -18.29 -10.83 -13.18
C ILE A 445 -19.30 -11.69 -13.95
N GLN A 446 -20.25 -12.33 -13.26
CA GLN A 446 -21.27 -13.17 -13.88
C GLN A 446 -22.26 -12.39 -14.76
N LYS A 447 -22.33 -11.06 -14.64
CA LYS A 447 -23.06 -10.19 -15.59
C LYS A 447 -22.41 -10.15 -16.97
N TYR A 448 -21.09 -10.36 -17.03
CA TYR A 448 -20.27 -10.27 -18.24
C TYR A 448 -19.87 -11.66 -18.77
N ASP A 449 -19.65 -12.62 -17.86
CA ASP A 449 -19.45 -14.03 -18.18
C ASP A 449 -20.29 -14.93 -17.24
N PRO A 450 -21.50 -15.34 -17.65
CA PRO A 450 -22.36 -16.24 -16.88
C PRO A 450 -21.76 -17.62 -16.61
N THR A 451 -20.67 -18.00 -17.30
CA THR A 451 -19.98 -19.28 -17.11
C THR A 451 -18.91 -19.21 -16.01
N ALA A 452 -18.64 -18.03 -15.45
CA ALA A 452 -17.65 -17.85 -14.40
C ALA A 452 -18.08 -18.56 -13.10
N GLU A 453 -17.29 -19.56 -12.69
CA GLU A 453 -17.45 -20.25 -11.41
C GLU A 453 -16.71 -19.50 -10.30
N VAL A 454 -17.45 -18.69 -9.55
CA VAL A 454 -16.89 -17.80 -8.51
C VAL A 454 -17.05 -18.35 -7.10
N ILE A 455 -16.10 -18.01 -6.25
CA ILE A 455 -16.10 -18.19 -4.80
C ILE A 455 -16.09 -16.80 -4.17
N PRO A 456 -17.20 -16.35 -3.56
CA PRO A 456 -17.23 -15.13 -2.77
C PRO A 456 -16.21 -15.20 -1.63
N GLN A 457 -15.43 -14.15 -1.41
CA GLN A 457 -14.30 -14.16 -0.48
C GLN A 457 -14.60 -13.57 0.91
N GLY A 458 -15.83 -13.10 1.14
CA GLY A 458 -16.19 -12.42 2.39
C GLY A 458 -15.51 -11.04 2.51
N THR A 459 -15.03 -10.70 3.70
CA THR A 459 -14.46 -9.38 4.00
C THR A 459 -13.01 -9.43 4.46
N TRP A 460 -12.30 -8.31 4.33
CA TRP A 460 -10.98 -8.06 4.92
C TRP A 460 -10.98 -6.65 5.51
N CYS A 461 -10.63 -6.52 6.80
CA CYS A 461 -10.77 -5.27 7.57
C CYS A 461 -12.17 -4.62 7.37
N GLY A 462 -13.22 -5.45 7.37
CA GLY A 462 -14.60 -5.03 7.16
C GLY A 462 -14.97 -4.67 5.70
N LEU A 463 -14.01 -4.48 4.78
CA LEU A 463 -14.30 -4.25 3.37
C LEU A 463 -14.66 -5.52 2.62
N GLN A 464 -15.52 -5.40 1.61
CA GLN A 464 -15.82 -6.48 0.68
C GLN A 464 -14.57 -6.86 -0.13
N ARG A 465 -14.20 -8.14 -0.11
CA ARG A 465 -13.13 -8.68 -0.97
C ARG A 465 -13.66 -8.91 -2.40
N PRO A 466 -12.81 -8.83 -3.42
CA PRO A 466 -13.17 -9.30 -4.76
C PRO A 466 -13.46 -10.80 -4.75
N SER A 467 -14.22 -11.28 -5.73
CA SER A 467 -14.48 -12.72 -5.90
C SER A 467 -13.24 -13.43 -6.46
N MET A 468 -13.15 -14.74 -6.23
CA MET A 468 -12.10 -15.59 -6.82
C MET A 468 -12.72 -16.66 -7.71
N LEU A 469 -12.16 -16.91 -8.88
CA LEU A 469 -12.54 -18.07 -9.70
C LEU A 469 -12.09 -19.37 -9.04
N LYS A 470 -12.89 -20.43 -9.19
CA LYS A 470 -12.39 -21.78 -8.94
C LYS A 470 -11.22 -22.07 -9.88
N THR A 471 -10.06 -22.37 -9.30
CA THR A 471 -8.81 -22.54 -10.07
C THR A 471 -8.83 -23.73 -11.02
N ASP A 472 -9.64 -24.76 -10.75
CA ASP A 472 -9.82 -25.93 -11.61
C ASP A 472 -10.90 -25.76 -12.69
N SER A 473 -11.52 -24.58 -12.79
CA SER A 473 -12.51 -24.26 -13.82
C SER A 473 -11.87 -23.92 -15.17
N ALA A 474 -12.59 -24.17 -16.27
CA ALA A 474 -12.18 -23.74 -17.60
C ALA A 474 -12.11 -22.21 -17.74
N CYS A 475 -12.91 -21.48 -16.95
CA CYS A 475 -12.90 -20.02 -16.91
C CYS A 475 -11.56 -19.50 -16.34
N PHE A 476 -11.04 -20.11 -15.28
CA PHE A 476 -9.74 -19.75 -14.71
C PHE A 476 -8.61 -19.83 -15.75
N ALA A 477 -8.49 -20.94 -16.48
CA ALA A 477 -7.45 -21.11 -17.49
C ALA A 477 -7.55 -20.06 -18.62
N ARG A 478 -8.77 -19.75 -19.08
CA ARG A 478 -9.02 -18.69 -20.06
C ARG A 478 -8.58 -17.32 -19.55
N TYR A 479 -8.93 -16.99 -18.31
CA TYR A 479 -8.64 -15.68 -17.72
C TYR A 479 -7.17 -15.52 -17.37
N ALA A 480 -6.51 -16.58 -16.89
CA ALA A 480 -5.06 -16.59 -16.69
C ALA A 480 -4.32 -16.32 -18.01
N ALA A 481 -4.67 -17.02 -19.09
CA ALA A 481 -4.08 -16.80 -20.41
C ALA A 481 -4.31 -15.37 -20.93
N LEU A 482 -5.52 -14.83 -20.73
CA LEU A 482 -5.86 -13.45 -21.09
C LEU A 482 -5.05 -12.42 -20.28
N PHE A 483 -4.98 -12.61 -18.96
CA PHE A 483 -4.27 -11.72 -18.05
C PHE A 483 -2.78 -11.65 -18.39
N TYR A 484 -2.10 -12.79 -18.53
CA TYR A 484 -0.67 -12.81 -18.88
C TYR A 484 -0.40 -12.24 -20.28
N ARG A 485 -1.31 -12.44 -21.24
CA ARG A 485 -1.21 -11.81 -22.57
C ARG A 485 -1.25 -10.28 -22.44
N ILE A 486 -2.25 -9.75 -21.74
CA ILE A 486 -2.43 -8.30 -21.56
C ILE A 486 -1.28 -7.70 -20.75
N GLN A 487 -0.83 -8.37 -19.69
CA GLN A 487 0.30 -7.90 -18.90
C GLN A 487 1.56 -7.75 -19.77
N ARG A 488 1.82 -8.72 -20.65
CA ARG A 488 2.92 -8.64 -21.62
C ARG A 488 2.73 -7.52 -22.65
N GLU A 489 1.50 -7.32 -23.14
CA GLU A 489 1.18 -6.21 -24.04
C GLU A 489 1.42 -4.84 -23.38
N VAL A 490 1.22 -4.71 -22.06
CA VAL A 490 1.46 -3.46 -21.33
C VAL A 490 2.93 -3.28 -20.92
N LEU A 491 3.55 -4.32 -20.35
CA LEU A 491 4.82 -4.21 -19.60
C LEU A 491 6.00 -5.00 -20.19
N GLY A 492 5.76 -5.84 -21.21
CA GLY A 492 6.76 -6.76 -21.73
C GLY A 492 6.87 -8.05 -20.92
N ASP A 493 7.90 -8.86 -21.22
CA ASP A 493 8.13 -10.14 -20.56
C ASP A 493 8.76 -9.99 -19.16
N ALA A 494 8.41 -10.90 -18.26
CA ALA A 494 9.05 -11.08 -16.96
C ALA A 494 9.31 -12.57 -16.71
N VAL A 495 10.19 -12.86 -15.74
CA VAL A 495 10.48 -14.23 -15.28
C VAL A 495 9.78 -14.51 -13.96
N TYR A 496 9.72 -13.53 -13.06
CA TYR A 496 9.13 -13.70 -11.74
C TYR A 496 7.71 -13.13 -11.69
N TYR A 497 6.81 -13.86 -11.07
CA TYR A 497 5.42 -13.47 -10.89
C TYR A 497 4.99 -13.72 -9.45
N ALA A 498 4.50 -12.68 -8.75
CA ALA A 498 4.03 -12.77 -7.38
C ALA A 498 2.50 -12.79 -7.31
N THR A 499 1.94 -13.77 -6.62
CA THR A 499 0.51 -13.82 -6.26
C THR A 499 0.30 -14.76 -5.09
N ASP A 500 -0.56 -14.36 -4.15
CA ASP A 500 -0.87 -15.14 -2.96
C ASP A 500 -2.41 -15.27 -2.85
N PRO A 501 -3.01 -16.33 -3.44
CA PRO A 501 -4.44 -16.54 -3.30
C PRO A 501 -4.78 -16.73 -1.82
N PHE A 502 -5.88 -16.11 -1.36
CA PHE A 502 -6.34 -16.20 0.04
C PHE A 502 -5.37 -15.54 1.05
N HIS A 503 -4.67 -14.49 0.62
CA HIS A 503 -3.82 -13.70 1.50
C HIS A 503 -4.63 -13.10 2.67
N GLU A 504 -4.15 -13.33 3.90
CA GLU A 504 -4.75 -12.90 5.16
C GLU A 504 -6.26 -13.24 5.31
N GLY A 505 -6.63 -14.44 4.88
CA GLY A 505 -7.99 -14.95 5.03
C GLY A 505 -8.55 -15.44 3.72
N GLY A 506 -9.72 -14.93 3.32
CA GLY A 506 -10.41 -15.44 2.14
C GLY A 506 -11.00 -16.84 2.34
N ILE A 507 -11.61 -17.37 1.28
CA ILE A 507 -12.39 -18.61 1.33
C ILE A 507 -11.98 -19.49 0.14
N THR A 508 -11.49 -20.70 0.43
CA THR A 508 -11.05 -21.64 -0.62
C THR A 508 -12.21 -22.30 -1.37
N GLY A 509 -13.44 -22.16 -0.89
CA GLY A 509 -14.61 -22.85 -1.47
C GLY A 509 -14.52 -24.37 -1.40
N GLY A 510 -13.70 -24.91 -0.50
CA GLY A 510 -13.40 -26.35 -0.41
C GLY A 510 -12.34 -26.84 -1.40
N MET A 511 -11.73 -25.95 -2.19
CA MET A 511 -10.64 -26.31 -3.09
C MET A 511 -9.40 -26.76 -2.30
N SER A 512 -8.74 -27.79 -2.81
CA SER A 512 -7.49 -28.30 -2.25
C SER A 512 -6.34 -27.32 -2.56
N PRO A 513 -5.53 -26.91 -1.55
CA PRO A 513 -4.32 -26.10 -1.79
C PRO A 513 -3.36 -26.74 -2.80
N ARG A 514 -3.28 -28.08 -2.82
CA ARG A 514 -2.49 -28.85 -3.78
C ARG A 514 -2.97 -28.66 -5.23
N ILE A 515 -4.28 -28.71 -5.47
CA ILE A 515 -4.87 -28.48 -6.79
C ILE A 515 -4.68 -27.02 -7.21
N ILE A 516 -4.95 -26.08 -6.30
CA ILE A 516 -4.74 -24.64 -6.53
C ILE A 516 -3.30 -24.39 -6.97
N ALA A 517 -2.31 -24.88 -6.20
CA ALA A 517 -0.90 -24.64 -6.46
C ALA A 517 -0.46 -25.22 -7.80
N LYS A 518 -0.85 -26.47 -8.07
CA LYS A 518 -0.55 -27.14 -9.34
C LYS A 518 -1.10 -26.36 -10.53
N THR A 519 -2.35 -25.91 -10.45
CA THR A 519 -3.02 -25.23 -11.56
C THR A 519 -2.47 -23.83 -11.77
N VAL A 520 -2.30 -23.04 -10.70
CA VAL A 520 -1.71 -21.69 -10.78
C VAL A 520 -0.32 -21.74 -11.43
N LEU A 521 0.55 -22.64 -10.96
CA LEU A 521 1.90 -22.79 -11.53
C LEU A 521 1.84 -23.28 -12.99
N SER A 522 0.96 -24.23 -13.30
CA SER A 522 0.82 -24.77 -14.66
C SER A 522 0.35 -23.70 -15.66
N GLU A 523 -0.66 -22.90 -15.31
CA GLU A 523 -1.14 -21.83 -16.20
C GLU A 523 -0.09 -20.71 -16.37
N MET A 524 0.66 -20.40 -15.30
CA MET A 524 1.79 -19.47 -15.38
C MET A 524 2.86 -19.97 -16.36
N GLN A 525 3.25 -21.25 -16.27
CA GLN A 525 4.23 -21.85 -17.18
C GLN A 525 3.75 -21.98 -18.63
N LYS A 526 2.44 -22.14 -18.86
CA LYS A 526 1.86 -22.10 -20.21
C LYS A 526 2.02 -20.73 -20.85
N ALA A 527 1.84 -19.66 -20.08
CA ALA A 527 2.05 -18.30 -20.56
C ALA A 527 3.54 -18.01 -20.81
N ARG A 528 4.41 -18.51 -19.94
CA ARG A 528 5.86 -18.30 -19.98
C ARG A 528 6.61 -19.50 -19.37
N LYS A 529 7.32 -20.27 -20.20
CA LYS A 529 7.93 -21.56 -19.81
C LYS A 529 8.93 -21.48 -18.66
N ASP A 530 9.70 -20.40 -18.59
CA ASP A 530 10.70 -20.11 -17.55
C ASP A 530 10.14 -19.32 -16.36
N ALA A 531 8.83 -19.12 -16.28
CA ALA A 531 8.20 -18.37 -15.19
C ALA A 531 8.47 -19.01 -13.83
N VAL A 532 8.68 -18.16 -12.82
CA VAL A 532 8.87 -18.53 -11.42
C VAL A 532 7.80 -17.86 -10.59
N TRP A 533 7.02 -18.65 -9.86
CA TRP A 533 6.03 -18.16 -8.93
C TRP A 533 6.68 -17.77 -7.60
N ILE A 534 6.59 -16.48 -7.24
CA ILE A 534 6.96 -15.97 -5.93
C ILE A 534 5.78 -16.15 -4.95
N ILE A 535 6.04 -16.83 -3.84
CA ILE A 535 5.07 -17.16 -2.79
C ILE A 535 5.54 -16.55 -1.47
N GLN A 536 4.66 -15.82 -0.78
CA GLN A 536 4.97 -15.26 0.53
C GLN A 536 4.78 -16.29 1.63
N SER A 537 5.83 -16.62 2.38
CA SER A 537 5.69 -17.37 3.63
C SER A 537 5.26 -16.43 4.76
N TRP A 538 3.96 -16.30 4.95
CA TRP A 538 3.33 -15.47 5.98
C TRP A 538 2.24 -16.26 6.69
N GLN A 539 2.26 -16.23 8.02
CA GLN A 539 1.35 -17.03 8.86
C GLN A 539 1.40 -18.51 8.46
N ALA A 540 0.28 -19.11 8.05
CA ALA A 540 0.16 -20.52 7.70
C ALA A 540 0.55 -20.86 6.24
N ASN A 541 0.88 -19.86 5.42
CA ASN A 541 1.28 -20.02 4.02
C ASN A 541 2.81 -20.12 3.89
N PRO A 542 3.36 -20.92 2.95
CA PRO A 542 2.68 -21.96 2.20
C PRO A 542 2.24 -23.12 3.11
N THR A 543 1.08 -23.70 2.81
CA THR A 543 0.68 -24.96 3.44
C THR A 543 1.50 -26.13 2.87
N SER A 544 1.63 -27.22 3.63
CA SER A 544 2.37 -28.39 3.16
C SER A 544 1.73 -29.01 1.91
N GLU A 545 0.40 -28.95 1.77
CA GLU A 545 -0.32 -29.37 0.55
C GLU A 545 -0.05 -28.45 -0.65
N LEU A 546 0.13 -27.14 -0.44
CA LEU A 546 0.53 -26.22 -1.51
C LEU A 546 1.89 -26.65 -2.08
N LEU A 547 2.88 -26.89 -1.21
CA LEU A 547 4.22 -27.33 -1.60
C LEU A 547 4.21 -28.67 -2.35
N LEU A 548 3.37 -29.64 -1.91
CA LEU A 548 3.17 -30.88 -2.65
C LEU A 548 2.61 -30.63 -4.06
N GLY A 549 1.67 -29.70 -4.20
CA GLY A 549 1.09 -29.33 -5.49
C GLY A 549 2.12 -28.75 -6.47
N LEU A 550 3.07 -27.94 -5.97
CA LEU A 550 4.21 -27.46 -6.77
C LEU A 550 5.06 -28.63 -7.27
N GLY A 551 5.30 -29.64 -6.42
CA GLY A 551 6.07 -30.83 -6.74
C GLY A 551 5.43 -31.75 -7.78
N GLU A 552 4.13 -31.61 -8.06
CA GLU A 552 3.44 -32.36 -9.11
C GLU A 552 3.58 -31.77 -10.51
N VAL A 553 3.94 -30.50 -10.61
CA VAL A 553 4.26 -29.86 -11.90
C VAL A 553 5.66 -30.29 -12.29
N GLN A 554 5.87 -30.66 -13.56
CA GLN A 554 7.19 -31.12 -14.02
C GLN A 554 8.25 -30.03 -13.82
N GLY A 555 9.22 -30.29 -12.93
CA GLY A 555 10.22 -29.29 -12.53
C GLY A 555 9.67 -28.16 -11.66
N GLY A 556 8.41 -28.26 -11.19
CA GLY A 556 7.67 -27.15 -10.61
C GLY A 556 8.31 -26.49 -9.38
N ARG A 557 9.05 -27.26 -8.57
CA ARG A 557 9.82 -26.72 -7.43
C ARG A 557 10.85 -25.67 -7.88
N GLU A 558 11.54 -25.88 -8.99
CA GLU A 558 12.53 -24.91 -9.52
C GLU A 558 11.87 -23.66 -10.12
N HIS A 559 10.57 -23.74 -10.40
CA HIS A 559 9.72 -22.66 -10.88
C HIS A 559 8.87 -22.05 -9.76
N ALA A 560 9.27 -22.23 -8.51
CA ALA A 560 8.73 -21.53 -7.36
C ALA A 560 9.88 -20.93 -6.53
N LEU A 561 9.59 -19.81 -5.87
CA LEU A 561 10.51 -19.12 -4.99
C LEU A 561 9.74 -18.64 -3.76
N ILE A 562 10.07 -19.17 -2.59
CA ILE A 562 9.38 -18.80 -1.35
C ILE A 562 10.13 -17.66 -0.67
N LEU A 563 9.42 -16.59 -0.32
CA LEU A 563 9.97 -15.51 0.50
C LEU A 563 9.66 -15.83 1.96
N ASP A 564 10.66 -16.24 2.75
CA ASP A 564 10.49 -16.40 4.20
C ASP A 564 10.40 -15.03 4.85
N LEU A 565 9.17 -14.50 4.93
CA LEU A 565 8.92 -13.06 4.88
C LEU A 565 9.48 -12.31 6.09
N TYR A 566 9.58 -12.97 7.25
CA TYR A 566 9.98 -12.40 8.55
C TYR A 566 11.12 -13.19 9.23
N ALA A 567 12.07 -13.68 8.44
CA ALA A 567 13.07 -14.65 8.87
C ALA A 567 14.10 -14.12 9.88
N GLU A 568 14.24 -12.80 10.02
CA GLU A 568 15.09 -12.16 11.04
C GLU A 568 14.54 -12.29 12.47
N LYS A 569 13.21 -12.46 12.61
CA LYS A 569 12.53 -12.62 13.90
C LYS A 569 11.90 -14.01 14.07
N SER A 570 11.22 -14.52 13.06
CA SER A 570 10.41 -15.74 13.11
C SER A 570 10.57 -16.52 11.80
N PRO A 571 11.71 -17.20 11.61
CA PRO A 571 11.98 -17.98 10.40
C PRO A 571 11.10 -19.22 10.31
N ASN A 572 10.52 -19.47 9.14
CA ASN A 572 9.69 -20.65 8.88
C ASN A 572 10.44 -21.71 8.08
N PHE A 573 11.58 -21.39 7.44
CA PHE A 573 12.32 -22.35 6.62
C PHE A 573 12.66 -23.64 7.39
N SER A 574 12.83 -23.58 8.71
CA SER A 574 13.16 -24.73 9.56
C SER A 574 11.96 -25.51 10.10
N ASP A 575 10.73 -25.07 9.83
CA ASP A 575 9.54 -25.55 10.55
C ASP A 575 8.89 -26.80 9.96
N GLY A 576 9.30 -27.19 8.75
CA GLY A 576 8.74 -28.33 8.03
C GLY A 576 8.97 -29.66 8.76
N ARG A 577 7.91 -30.46 8.90
CA ARG A 577 7.92 -31.78 9.57
C ARG A 577 6.70 -32.59 9.16
N ALA A 578 6.78 -33.92 9.26
CA ALA A 578 5.79 -34.85 8.70
C ALA A 578 4.34 -34.65 9.20
N ASP A 579 4.17 -34.10 10.40
CA ASP A 579 2.88 -33.84 11.05
C ASP A 579 2.47 -32.36 11.03
N ASN A 580 3.25 -31.47 10.40
CA ASN A 580 2.92 -30.06 10.28
C ASN A 580 2.10 -29.80 8.99
N PRO A 581 0.86 -29.29 9.09
CA PRO A 581 0.09 -28.88 7.93
C PRO A 581 0.60 -27.58 7.27
N HIS A 582 1.57 -26.91 7.89
CA HIS A 582 2.16 -25.65 7.44
C HIS A 582 3.65 -25.83 7.13
N HIS A 583 4.18 -25.04 6.20
CA HIS A 583 5.62 -24.91 5.97
C HIS A 583 6.35 -26.20 5.53
N GLY A 584 5.62 -27.21 5.07
CA GLY A 584 6.18 -28.42 4.45
C GLY A 584 6.30 -29.62 5.37
N TYR A 585 6.57 -30.78 4.76
CA TYR A 585 6.77 -32.06 5.45
C TYR A 585 8.22 -32.30 5.87
N ALA A 586 9.15 -31.50 5.37
CA ALA A 586 10.56 -31.45 5.72
C ALA A 586 11.05 -29.99 5.75
N PRO A 587 12.09 -29.67 6.53
CA PRO A 587 12.71 -28.35 6.52
C PRO A 587 13.19 -27.93 5.13
N GLU A 588 13.35 -26.63 4.94
CA GLU A 588 13.71 -25.97 3.67
C GLU A 588 12.63 -26.19 2.61
N PHE A 589 11.39 -25.99 3.05
CA PHE A 589 10.17 -25.97 2.25
C PHE A 589 10.07 -27.06 1.16
N ASP A 590 10.32 -28.31 1.56
CA ASP A 590 10.20 -29.51 0.73
C ASP A 590 11.00 -29.46 -0.58
N GLY A 591 12.19 -28.86 -0.54
CA GLY A 591 13.12 -28.79 -1.66
C GLY A 591 12.86 -27.63 -2.62
N THR A 592 12.03 -26.67 -2.22
CA THR A 592 11.68 -25.49 -3.01
C THR A 592 12.69 -24.36 -2.72
N PRO A 593 13.22 -23.66 -3.74
CA PRO A 593 14.08 -22.50 -3.54
C PRO A 593 13.41 -21.42 -2.67
N TRP A 594 14.18 -20.82 -1.76
CA TRP A 594 13.63 -19.80 -0.85
C TRP A 594 14.62 -18.67 -0.54
N VAL A 595 14.07 -17.55 -0.06
CA VAL A 595 14.79 -16.31 0.24
C VAL A 595 14.64 -15.99 1.73
N TYR A 596 15.76 -15.76 2.43
CA TYR A 596 15.78 -15.24 3.79
C TYR A 596 15.43 -13.75 3.75
N CYS A 597 14.22 -13.39 4.18
CA CYS A 597 13.78 -12.00 4.11
C CYS A 597 13.80 -11.31 5.47
N MET A 598 14.15 -10.02 5.45
CA MET A 598 14.00 -9.10 6.56
C MET A 598 12.72 -8.29 6.38
N LEU A 599 11.72 -8.51 7.24
CA LEU A 599 10.48 -7.73 7.26
C LEU A 599 10.72 -6.40 7.97
N ASN A 600 11.09 -6.44 9.25
CA ASN A 600 11.40 -5.35 10.16
C ASN A 600 10.33 -4.25 10.32
N ASN A 601 9.89 -3.61 9.24
CA ASN A 601 8.94 -2.51 9.25
C ASN A 601 7.52 -2.96 8.85
N PHE A 602 6.54 -2.47 9.60
CA PHE A 602 5.10 -2.67 9.38
C PHE A 602 4.41 -1.30 9.34
N GLY A 603 3.54 -1.06 8.35
CA GLY A 603 2.78 0.18 8.16
C GLY A 603 3.58 1.44 7.84
N GLY A 604 4.92 1.39 7.82
CA GLY A 604 5.75 2.60 7.91
C GLY A 604 5.80 3.21 9.30
N ARG A 605 5.40 2.45 10.33
CA ARG A 605 5.52 2.88 11.73
C ARG A 605 6.99 3.12 12.06
N LEU A 606 7.28 4.25 12.68
CA LEU A 606 8.65 4.71 12.92
C LEU A 606 9.11 4.35 14.32
N GLY A 607 10.42 4.12 14.45
CA GLY A 607 11.10 3.83 15.70
C GLY A 607 12.45 3.17 15.42
N LEU A 608 13.39 3.29 16.35
CA LEU A 608 14.65 2.55 16.31
C LEU A 608 14.38 1.12 16.74
N HIS A 609 14.60 0.18 15.82
CA HIS A 609 14.23 -1.22 15.99
C HIS A 609 15.00 -2.10 15.00
N GLY A 610 15.36 -3.32 15.43
CA GLY A 610 15.84 -4.38 14.54
C GLY A 610 16.42 -5.58 15.29
N HIS A 611 16.71 -6.65 14.53
CA HIS A 611 17.23 -7.93 15.02
C HIS A 611 18.61 -8.20 14.42
N LEU A 612 19.53 -7.24 14.54
CA LEU A 612 20.82 -7.26 13.83
C LEU A 612 21.67 -8.47 14.24
N ASP A 613 21.65 -8.84 15.53
CA ASP A 613 22.35 -10.01 16.06
C ASP A 613 21.75 -11.34 15.61
N ASN A 614 20.45 -11.40 15.35
CA ASN A 614 19.85 -12.57 14.70
C ASN A 614 20.37 -12.73 13.27
N MET A 615 20.36 -11.66 12.46
CA MET A 615 20.84 -11.73 11.07
C MET A 615 22.33 -12.08 10.99
N ALA A 616 23.17 -11.46 11.83
CA ALA A 616 24.61 -11.73 11.85
C ALA A 616 24.98 -13.17 12.18
N ARG A 617 24.13 -13.86 12.94
CA ARG A 617 24.27 -15.28 13.24
C ARG A 617 23.62 -16.16 12.19
N ALA A 618 22.40 -15.84 11.76
CA ALA A 618 21.57 -16.69 10.91
C ALA A 618 22.08 -16.74 9.47
N ILE A 619 22.52 -15.61 8.89
CA ILE A 619 22.91 -15.57 7.47
C ILE A 619 24.12 -16.49 7.17
N PRO A 620 25.21 -16.46 7.96
CA PRO A 620 26.28 -17.45 7.81
C PRO A 620 25.80 -18.89 8.01
N GLN A 621 24.89 -19.13 8.96
CA GLN A 621 24.34 -20.47 9.19
C GLN A 621 23.59 -20.99 7.96
N VAL A 622 22.73 -20.19 7.34
CA VAL A 622 21.98 -20.61 6.15
C VAL A 622 22.91 -20.82 4.95
N LEU A 623 23.89 -19.94 4.74
CA LEU A 623 24.89 -20.07 3.66
C LEU A 623 25.71 -21.36 3.76
N ASN A 624 25.90 -21.88 4.97
CA ASN A 624 26.71 -23.06 5.25
C ASN A 624 25.90 -24.36 5.27
N ALA A 625 24.64 -24.32 5.71
CA ALA A 625 23.86 -25.54 6.03
C ALA A 625 22.66 -25.80 5.10
N CYS A 626 22.11 -24.77 4.45
CA CYS A 626 20.85 -24.87 3.72
C CYS A 626 21.08 -25.23 2.24
N ALA A 627 20.43 -26.28 1.76
CA ALA A 627 20.60 -26.78 0.39
C ALA A 627 19.75 -26.02 -0.65
N HIS A 628 18.62 -25.45 -0.23
CA HIS A 628 17.65 -24.79 -1.10
C HIS A 628 17.62 -23.26 -0.93
N PHE A 629 18.55 -22.73 -0.14
CA PHE A 629 18.75 -21.29 -0.01
C PHE A 629 19.06 -20.66 -1.37
N ALA A 630 18.19 -19.75 -1.81
CA ALA A 630 18.31 -19.04 -3.08
C ALA A 630 18.84 -17.62 -2.89
N GLY A 631 18.71 -17.04 -1.70
CA GLY A 631 19.32 -15.75 -1.36
C GLY A 631 18.62 -14.98 -0.24
N ILE A 632 18.74 -13.66 -0.26
CA ILE A 632 18.26 -12.74 0.79
C ILE A 632 17.30 -11.69 0.22
N GLY A 633 16.49 -11.06 1.06
CA GLY A 633 15.62 -9.98 0.59
C GLY A 633 15.15 -9.01 1.65
N MET A 634 14.78 -7.80 1.23
CA MET A 634 14.05 -6.86 2.07
C MET A 634 12.55 -6.93 1.73
N THR A 635 11.73 -7.22 2.73
CA THR A 635 10.27 -7.39 2.61
C THR A 635 9.51 -6.44 3.51
N CYS A 636 10.16 -5.37 3.97
CA CYS A 636 9.55 -4.30 4.76
C CYS A 636 8.27 -3.75 4.15
N GLU A 637 7.24 -3.55 4.97
CA GLU A 637 6.02 -2.90 4.49
C GLU A 637 6.26 -1.44 4.10
N ALA A 638 7.27 -0.79 4.67
CA ALA A 638 7.76 0.51 4.21
C ALA A 638 9.29 0.62 4.41
N SER A 639 9.96 1.32 3.50
CA SER A 639 11.40 1.59 3.56
C SER A 639 11.70 2.98 4.13
N GLU A 640 12.90 3.52 3.89
CA GLU A 640 13.35 4.84 4.37
C GLU A 640 13.42 5.00 5.91
N ASN A 641 13.71 3.89 6.60
CA ASN A 641 13.90 3.84 8.05
C ASN A 641 15.04 2.87 8.39
N ASN A 642 15.62 2.95 9.60
CA ASN A 642 16.66 2.03 10.11
C ASN A 642 17.71 1.58 9.05
N PRO A 643 18.41 2.53 8.38
CA PRO A 643 19.26 2.24 7.21
C PRO A 643 20.38 1.22 7.49
N VAL A 644 20.84 1.11 8.73
CA VAL A 644 21.86 0.15 9.18
C VAL A 644 21.48 -1.29 8.88
N LEU A 645 20.18 -1.62 8.95
CA LEU A 645 19.71 -2.99 8.73
C LEU A 645 19.82 -3.41 7.27
N TYR A 646 19.44 -2.51 6.34
CA TYR A 646 19.51 -2.76 4.91
C TYR A 646 20.97 -2.82 4.43
N ASP A 647 21.82 -1.95 4.97
CA ASP A 647 23.25 -1.96 4.66
C ASP A 647 23.91 -3.28 5.11
N PHE A 648 23.55 -3.78 6.30
CA PHE A 648 24.05 -5.08 6.80
C PHE A 648 23.51 -6.25 5.97
N LEU A 649 22.19 -6.31 5.76
CA LEU A 649 21.52 -7.42 5.10
C LEU A 649 22.16 -7.70 3.73
N PHE A 650 22.26 -6.69 2.88
CA PHE A 650 22.75 -6.88 1.52
C PHE A 650 24.26 -7.12 1.41
N GLU A 651 25.03 -6.63 2.37
CA GLU A 651 26.49 -6.83 2.41
C GLU A 651 26.86 -8.24 2.92
N SER A 652 26.07 -8.78 3.85
CA SER A 652 26.35 -10.02 4.60
C SER A 652 26.58 -11.29 3.76
N VAL A 653 26.12 -11.31 2.50
CA VAL A 653 26.20 -12.47 1.61
C VAL A 653 27.39 -12.46 0.65
N TRP A 654 28.21 -11.40 0.66
CA TRP A 654 29.38 -11.27 -0.22
C TRP A 654 30.65 -11.75 0.48
N GLN A 655 31.19 -12.88 0.01
CA GLN A 655 32.33 -13.57 0.60
C GLN A 655 33.59 -13.37 -0.24
N GLU A 656 34.77 -13.50 0.38
CA GLU A 656 36.04 -13.51 -0.38
C GLU A 656 36.20 -14.79 -1.22
N ASP A 657 35.64 -15.89 -0.72
CA ASP A 657 35.53 -17.20 -1.38
C ASP A 657 34.16 -17.78 -1.01
N ALA A 658 33.27 -17.92 -1.99
CA ALA A 658 31.94 -18.47 -1.76
C ALA A 658 31.97 -19.95 -1.35
N HIS A 659 33.04 -20.69 -1.65
CA HIS A 659 33.18 -22.10 -1.29
C HIS A 659 33.66 -22.31 0.15
N ALA A 660 34.28 -21.30 0.75
CA ALA A 660 34.65 -21.33 2.16
C ALA A 660 33.41 -21.22 3.07
N PRO A 661 33.46 -21.77 4.31
CA PRO A 661 32.42 -21.53 5.29
C PRO A 661 32.29 -20.05 5.63
N ALA A 662 31.08 -19.50 5.51
CA ALA A 662 30.77 -18.14 5.94
C ALA A 662 30.91 -18.05 7.47
N VAL A 663 31.51 -16.95 7.95
CA VAL A 663 31.72 -16.69 9.38
C VAL A 663 30.87 -15.51 9.85
N PRO A 664 30.32 -15.54 11.08
CA PRO A 664 29.63 -14.39 11.67
C PRO A 664 30.50 -13.13 11.71
N VAL A 665 29.89 -12.01 11.36
CA VAL A 665 30.50 -10.67 11.44
C VAL A 665 30.52 -10.20 12.89
N ASP A 666 31.63 -9.60 13.33
CA ASP A 666 31.65 -8.85 14.60
C ASP A 666 30.85 -7.55 14.43
N LEU A 667 29.73 -7.46 15.12
CA LEU A 667 28.80 -6.34 14.97
C LEU A 667 29.33 -5.02 15.54
N ASN A 668 30.20 -5.04 16.55
CA ASN A 668 30.74 -3.80 17.10
C ASN A 668 31.70 -3.18 16.08
N ASP A 669 32.66 -3.97 15.59
CA ASP A 669 33.63 -3.52 14.59
C ASP A 669 32.90 -3.06 13.31
N TRP A 670 31.91 -3.84 12.86
CA TRP A 670 31.12 -3.49 11.68
C TRP A 670 30.30 -2.20 11.88
N ALA A 671 29.66 -2.02 13.04
CA ALA A 671 28.86 -0.85 13.33
C ALA A 671 29.72 0.41 13.50
N HIS A 672 30.92 0.31 14.08
CA HIS A 672 31.87 1.42 14.17
C HIS A 672 32.35 1.85 12.79
N ALA A 673 32.67 0.88 11.91
CA ALA A 673 33.00 1.17 10.52
C ALA A 673 31.81 1.77 9.75
N TYR A 674 30.57 1.34 10.05
CA TYR A 674 29.33 1.90 9.51
C TYR A 674 29.13 3.35 9.93
N ALA A 675 29.27 3.63 11.23
CA ALA A 675 29.18 4.97 11.77
C ALA A 675 30.21 5.90 11.12
N ALA A 676 31.47 5.48 11.04
CA ALA A 676 32.55 6.28 10.48
C ALA A 676 32.28 6.70 9.02
N ARG A 677 31.90 5.75 8.14
CA ARG A 677 31.57 6.06 6.73
C ARG A 677 30.28 6.86 6.59
N ARG A 678 29.26 6.57 7.41
CA ARG A 678 27.97 7.26 7.37
C ARG A 678 28.09 8.71 7.84
N TYR A 679 28.97 9.00 8.78
CA TYR A 679 29.13 10.34 9.36
C TYR A 679 30.30 11.12 8.76
N GLY A 680 31.14 10.47 7.93
CA GLY A 680 32.26 11.09 7.23
C GLY A 680 33.48 11.33 8.10
N GLY A 681 33.58 10.63 9.23
CA GLY A 681 34.67 10.72 10.21
C GLY A 681 34.46 9.79 11.41
N GLU A 682 35.56 9.41 12.05
CA GLU A 682 35.55 8.60 13.28
C GLU A 682 35.18 9.43 14.51
N SER A 683 34.48 8.81 15.46
CA SER A 683 34.21 9.41 16.77
C SER A 683 34.11 8.32 17.84
N ALA A 684 34.95 8.42 18.87
CA ALA A 684 34.90 7.52 20.02
C ALA A 684 33.60 7.70 20.84
N ALA A 685 33.00 8.89 20.84
CA ALA A 685 31.72 9.12 21.50
C ALA A 685 30.60 8.39 20.76
N VAL A 686 30.55 8.55 19.44
CA VAL A 686 29.55 7.91 18.58
C VAL A 686 29.71 6.38 18.54
N ASN A 687 30.93 5.85 18.53
CA ASN A 687 31.14 4.40 18.61
C ASN A 687 30.56 3.82 19.90
N ARG A 688 30.80 4.47 21.05
CA ARG A 688 30.15 4.07 22.33
C ARG A 688 28.64 4.19 22.29
N ALA A 689 28.10 5.17 21.57
CA ALA A 689 26.66 5.27 21.39
C ALA A 689 26.12 4.10 20.56
N TRP A 690 26.82 3.71 19.49
CA TRP A 690 26.47 2.54 18.68
C TRP A 690 26.53 1.24 19.48
N ASP A 691 27.50 1.05 20.37
CA ASP A 691 27.54 -0.09 21.29
C ASP A 691 26.23 -0.16 22.11
N ILE A 692 25.77 0.98 22.64
CA ILE A 692 24.50 1.05 23.35
C ILE A 692 23.31 0.72 22.44
N LEU A 693 23.29 1.22 21.19
CA LEU A 693 22.21 0.92 20.25
C LEU A 693 22.15 -0.58 19.90
N LEU A 694 23.31 -1.22 19.72
CA LEU A 694 23.43 -2.66 19.48
C LEU A 694 22.93 -3.50 20.66
N ASP A 695 23.14 -3.04 21.90
CA ASP A 695 22.67 -3.70 23.12
C ASP A 695 21.23 -3.34 23.51
N THR A 696 20.58 -2.42 22.78
CA THR A 696 19.20 -1.98 23.04
C THR A 696 18.30 -2.10 21.82
N VAL A 697 18.14 -1.03 21.05
CA VAL A 697 17.15 -0.91 19.96
C VAL A 697 17.44 -1.83 18.77
N TYR A 698 18.67 -2.31 18.59
CA TYR A 698 19.02 -3.28 17.54
C TYR A 698 19.28 -4.69 18.07
N LYS A 699 19.02 -4.93 19.36
CA LYS A 699 19.15 -6.23 20.00
C LYS A 699 17.86 -7.03 19.86
N ALA A 700 17.93 -8.22 19.27
CA ALA A 700 16.75 -9.05 19.05
C ALA A 700 15.93 -9.32 20.32
N GLN A 701 16.59 -9.61 21.45
CA GLN A 701 15.91 -9.91 22.72
C GLN A 701 15.04 -8.76 23.25
N CYS A 702 15.36 -7.51 22.88
CA CYS A 702 14.60 -6.33 23.27
C CYS A 702 13.40 -6.06 22.34
N ASN A 703 13.30 -6.78 21.22
CA ASN A 703 12.45 -6.49 20.06
C ASN A 703 11.51 -7.66 19.70
N MET A 704 11.23 -8.55 20.65
CA MET A 704 10.39 -9.73 20.40
C MET A 704 8.88 -9.47 20.52
N GLN A 705 8.45 -8.36 21.12
CA GLN A 705 7.03 -8.03 21.31
C GLN A 705 6.43 -7.32 20.08
N GLY A 706 5.20 -7.70 19.70
CA GLY A 706 4.44 -7.05 18.62
C GLY A 706 5.04 -7.18 17.21
N GLN A 707 4.50 -6.42 16.27
CA GLN A 707 4.96 -6.31 14.89
C GLN A 707 5.61 -4.94 14.64
N GLY A 708 6.91 -4.93 14.33
CA GLY A 708 7.70 -3.72 14.09
C GLY A 708 8.17 -3.01 15.37
N ALA A 709 8.57 -1.75 15.21
CA ALA A 709 9.10 -0.93 16.30
C ALA A 709 8.06 -0.65 17.40
N PRO A 710 8.50 -0.47 18.67
CA PRO A 710 7.63 0.06 19.71
C PRO A 710 7.01 1.40 19.32
N GLU A 711 5.69 1.46 19.31
CA GLU A 711 4.88 2.60 18.87
C GLU A 711 4.92 3.75 19.88
N CYS A 712 4.86 4.98 19.37
CA CYS A 712 4.77 6.15 20.21
C CYS A 712 3.34 6.33 20.74
N ILE A 713 3.16 6.44 22.06
CA ILE A 713 1.83 6.71 22.64
C ILE A 713 1.24 8.05 22.19
N ALA A 714 2.06 9.02 21.78
CA ALA A 714 1.56 10.26 21.19
C ALA A 714 0.75 10.01 19.91
N ASP A 715 1.08 8.95 19.15
CA ASP A 715 0.47 8.61 17.87
C ASP A 715 -0.81 7.77 18.06
N ALA A 716 -1.10 7.30 19.27
CA ALA A 716 -2.28 6.50 19.56
C ALA A 716 -3.55 7.37 19.64
N ARG A 717 -4.69 6.80 19.25
CA ARG A 717 -6.00 7.36 19.61
C ARG A 717 -6.10 7.42 21.16
N PRO A 718 -6.32 8.59 21.78
CA PRO A 718 -6.21 8.74 23.22
C PRO A 718 -7.22 7.90 24.01
N ALA A 719 -6.72 7.16 25.00
CA ALA A 719 -7.50 6.44 25.99
C ALA A 719 -6.66 6.18 27.24
N PHE A 720 -7.28 5.74 28.34
CA PHE A 720 -6.56 5.14 29.46
C PHE A 720 -6.30 3.65 29.19
N GLY A 721 -5.19 3.10 29.71
CA GLY A 721 -4.80 1.70 29.53
C GLY A 721 -4.22 1.36 28.15
N LEU A 722 -3.77 2.36 27.38
CA LEU A 722 -3.14 2.17 26.08
C LEU A 722 -1.88 1.31 26.19
N LYS A 723 -1.77 0.35 25.27
CA LYS A 723 -0.61 -0.53 25.10
C LYS A 723 -0.05 -0.49 23.69
N THR A 724 -0.79 0.10 22.75
CA THR A 724 -0.49 0.14 21.32
C THR A 724 -1.12 1.42 20.74
N ALA A 725 -0.64 1.86 19.58
CA ALA A 725 -1.32 2.83 18.73
C ALA A 725 -2.18 2.12 17.67
N SER A 726 -1.69 1.01 17.11
CA SER A 726 -2.41 0.18 16.14
C SER A 726 -2.84 -1.17 16.73
N ALA A 727 -3.76 -1.87 16.06
CA ALA A 727 -4.35 -3.13 16.54
C ALA A 727 -3.33 -4.28 16.76
N TRP A 728 -2.26 -4.33 15.96
CA TRP A 728 -1.21 -5.38 16.02
C TRP A 728 0.17 -4.86 16.47
N GLY A 729 0.23 -3.60 16.87
CA GLY A 729 1.44 -2.96 17.37
C GLY A 729 1.73 -3.26 18.83
N ASN A 730 2.64 -2.47 19.40
CA ASN A 730 3.08 -2.55 20.80
C ASN A 730 3.79 -1.24 21.16
N ALA A 731 3.53 -0.65 22.32
CA ALA A 731 4.24 0.52 22.84
C ALA A 731 5.29 0.19 23.92
N ALA A 732 5.36 -1.06 24.39
CA ALA A 732 6.30 -1.46 25.42
C ALA A 732 7.74 -1.52 24.89
N ILE A 733 8.69 -0.99 25.67
CA ILE A 733 10.11 -1.04 25.35
C ILE A 733 10.80 -2.18 26.12
N GLY A 734 11.60 -2.98 25.41
CA GLY A 734 12.35 -4.11 25.96
C GLY A 734 13.75 -3.75 26.48
N TYR A 735 14.05 -2.45 26.61
CA TYR A 735 15.37 -1.94 26.96
C TYR A 735 15.28 -0.77 27.96
N PRO A 736 16.34 -0.44 28.72
CA PRO A 736 16.33 0.70 29.63
C PRO A 736 16.30 2.03 28.88
N ALA A 737 15.25 2.84 29.06
CA ALA A 737 15.12 4.14 28.39
C ALA A 737 16.30 5.09 28.66
N ALA A 738 16.89 5.03 29.86
CA ALA A 738 18.06 5.83 30.23
C ALA A 738 19.28 5.57 29.35
N ALA A 739 19.45 4.34 28.85
CA ALA A 739 20.57 4.00 27.97
C ALA A 739 20.49 4.80 26.64
N LEU A 740 19.30 4.99 26.07
CA LEU A 740 19.16 5.84 24.88
C LEU A 740 19.39 7.33 25.16
N CYS A 741 19.08 7.81 26.38
CA CYS A 741 19.48 9.16 26.78
C CYS A 741 21.01 9.31 26.80
N ASP A 742 21.75 8.27 27.23
CA ASP A 742 23.21 8.27 27.21
C ASP A 742 23.76 8.20 25.78
N ALA A 743 23.20 7.34 24.93
CA ALA A 743 23.53 7.29 23.50
C ALA A 743 23.31 8.66 22.83
N LEU A 744 22.19 9.33 23.14
CA LEU A 744 21.90 10.67 22.60
C LEU A 744 22.94 11.71 23.06
N ARG A 745 23.32 11.73 24.34
CA ARG A 745 24.37 12.64 24.85
C ARG A 745 25.70 12.42 24.15
N LEU A 746 26.05 11.16 23.88
CA LEU A 746 27.25 10.80 23.15
C LEU A 746 27.20 11.29 21.70
N PHE A 747 26.06 11.12 21.01
CA PHE A 747 25.86 11.69 19.68
C PHE A 747 26.04 13.21 19.69
N GLU A 748 25.43 13.92 20.63
CA GLU A 748 25.50 15.39 20.74
C GLU A 748 26.93 15.92 20.99
N THR A 749 27.83 15.10 21.55
CA THR A 749 29.20 15.52 21.89
C THR A 749 29.98 16.01 20.65
N ASP A 750 29.83 15.32 19.52
CA ASP A 750 30.55 15.65 18.27
C ASP A 750 29.63 16.25 17.19
N LYS A 751 28.47 16.79 17.60
CA LYS A 751 27.46 17.34 16.69
C LYS A 751 28.03 18.40 15.76
N GLU A 752 28.84 19.32 16.27
CA GLU A 752 29.42 20.40 15.45
C GLU A 752 30.32 19.86 14.33
N THR A 753 31.03 18.76 14.60
CA THR A 753 31.96 18.13 13.65
C THR A 753 31.23 17.27 12.62
N LEU A 754 30.23 16.50 13.04
CA LEU A 754 29.59 15.47 12.19
C LEU A 754 28.32 15.96 11.47
N SER A 755 27.75 17.11 11.86
CA SER A 755 26.51 17.63 11.26
C SER A 755 26.62 18.02 9.79
N ALA A 756 27.81 18.03 9.20
CA ALA A 756 27.97 18.16 7.75
C ALA A 756 27.35 16.96 7.01
N SER A 757 27.44 15.74 7.57
CA SER A 757 26.85 14.53 7.00
C SER A 757 25.31 14.54 7.11
N ALA A 758 24.64 14.26 6.00
CA ALA A 758 23.19 14.07 6.01
C ALA A 758 22.78 12.80 6.78
N GLY A 759 23.61 11.75 6.75
CA GLY A 759 23.39 10.52 7.52
C GLY A 759 23.44 10.77 9.02
N TYR A 760 24.40 11.57 9.50
CA TYR A 760 24.47 11.95 10.92
C TYR A 760 23.25 12.76 11.35
N ARG A 761 22.85 13.76 10.55
CA ARG A 761 21.65 14.57 10.84
C ARG A 761 20.37 13.73 10.86
N TYR A 762 20.26 12.71 10.01
CA TYR A 762 19.12 11.79 10.05
C TYR A 762 19.13 10.98 11.34
N ASP A 763 20.23 10.29 11.65
CA ASP A 763 20.31 9.40 12.80
C ASP A 763 20.15 10.16 14.13
N LEU A 764 20.67 11.39 14.23
CA LEU A 764 20.47 12.25 15.39
C LEU A 764 18.99 12.61 15.60
N VAL A 765 18.24 12.91 14.53
CA VAL A 765 16.79 13.15 14.61
C VAL A 765 16.06 11.87 15.01
N SER A 766 16.40 10.72 14.42
CA SER A 766 15.81 9.43 14.78
C SER A 766 16.02 9.08 16.25
N LEU A 767 17.23 9.28 16.77
CA LEU A 767 17.57 9.00 18.17
C LEU A 767 16.91 9.98 19.14
N ARG A 768 16.90 11.29 18.85
CA ARG A 768 16.14 12.27 19.64
C ARG A 768 14.66 11.92 19.68
N GLN A 769 14.07 11.60 18.53
CA GLN A 769 12.67 11.24 18.44
C GLN A 769 12.36 9.96 19.23
N GLN A 770 13.22 8.94 19.20
CA GLN A 770 13.04 7.75 20.02
C GLN A 770 13.11 8.06 21.52
N VAL A 771 14.04 8.92 21.95
CA VAL A 771 14.13 9.37 23.35
C VAL A 771 12.86 10.11 23.78
N LEU A 772 12.31 10.98 22.92
CA LEU A 772 11.04 11.65 23.17
C LEU A 772 9.88 10.65 23.24
N SER A 773 9.82 9.68 22.32
CA SER A 773 8.80 8.63 22.32
C SER A 773 8.80 7.82 23.63
N ASN A 774 10.00 7.43 24.11
CA ASN A 774 10.14 6.76 25.40
C ASN A 774 9.68 7.65 26.58
N GLY A 775 9.96 8.95 26.51
CA GLY A 775 9.47 9.93 27.47
C GLY A 775 7.94 10.06 27.49
N ALA A 776 7.29 9.94 26.32
CA ALA A 776 5.83 10.01 26.21
C ALA A 776 5.15 8.89 27.00
N LEU A 777 5.71 7.68 26.99
CA LEU A 777 5.20 6.55 27.76
C LEU A 777 5.24 6.83 29.28
N SER A 778 6.30 7.47 29.77
CA SER A 778 6.41 7.86 31.19
C SER A 778 5.41 8.95 31.59
N LEU A 779 5.28 10.00 30.76
CA LEU A 779 4.31 11.07 31.01
C LEU A 779 2.86 10.57 30.92
N TYR A 780 2.58 9.66 29.99
CA TYR A 780 1.28 9.00 29.90
C TYR A 780 0.94 8.18 31.16
N ALA A 781 1.91 7.48 31.74
CA ALA A 781 1.71 6.76 33.00
C ALA A 781 1.39 7.71 34.16
N GLN A 782 2.09 8.85 34.25
CA GLN A 782 1.82 9.89 35.26
C GLN A 782 0.43 10.52 35.07
N LEU A 783 0.07 10.84 33.83
CA LEU A 783 -1.25 11.34 33.45
C LEU A 783 -2.36 10.37 33.88
N SER A 784 -2.18 9.08 33.58
CA SER A 784 -3.14 8.03 33.90
C SER A 784 -3.30 7.83 35.40
N ALA A 785 -2.19 7.85 36.16
CA ALA A 785 -2.22 7.73 37.62
C ALA A 785 -2.93 8.92 38.27
N ALA A 786 -2.58 10.15 37.88
CA ALA A 786 -3.20 11.35 38.42
C ALA A 786 -4.72 11.40 38.16
N PHE A 787 -5.16 10.97 36.97
CA PHE A 787 -6.59 10.86 36.66
C PHE A 787 -7.29 9.82 37.56
N ALA A 788 -6.69 8.62 37.70
CA ALA A 788 -7.24 7.56 38.54
C ALA A 788 -7.35 7.96 40.02
N GLU A 789 -6.38 8.74 40.51
CA GLU A 789 -6.35 9.30 41.86
C GLU A 789 -7.24 10.54 42.04
N ARG A 790 -7.87 11.02 40.97
CA ARG A 790 -8.66 12.27 40.92
C ARG A 790 -7.86 13.52 41.34
N ASP A 791 -6.53 13.51 41.19
CA ASP A 791 -5.69 14.69 41.46
C ASP A 791 -5.64 15.60 40.22
N ALA A 792 -6.53 16.58 40.19
CA ALA A 792 -6.63 17.54 39.08
C ALA A 792 -5.33 18.34 38.87
N ALA A 793 -4.63 18.72 39.93
CA ALA A 793 -3.42 19.52 39.81
C ALA A 793 -2.25 18.69 39.25
N ALA A 794 -2.11 17.43 39.67
CA ALA A 794 -1.15 16.51 39.08
C ALA A 794 -1.51 16.16 37.63
N PHE A 795 -2.79 15.96 37.34
CA PHE A 795 -3.28 15.69 35.99
C PHE A 795 -2.94 16.83 35.03
N ASP A 796 -3.22 18.09 35.40
CA ASP A 796 -2.92 19.24 34.57
C ASP A 796 -1.42 19.39 34.28
N ARG A 797 -0.56 19.20 35.31
CA ARG A 797 0.90 19.23 35.11
C ARG A 797 1.38 18.14 34.15
N ALA A 798 0.85 16.91 34.28
CA ALA A 798 1.21 15.80 33.40
C ALA A 798 0.68 16.02 31.97
N ALA A 799 -0.54 16.54 31.84
CA ALA A 799 -1.18 16.87 30.56
C ALA A 799 -0.39 17.93 29.80
N ASP A 800 -0.01 19.03 30.46
CA ASP A 800 0.76 20.11 29.85
C ASP A 800 2.17 19.63 29.46
N ALA A 801 2.82 18.83 30.30
CA ALA A 801 4.10 18.22 29.99
C ALA A 801 4.00 17.28 28.77
N PHE A 802 2.95 16.48 28.69
CA PHE A 802 2.72 15.56 27.56
C PHE A 802 2.47 16.33 26.25
N LEU A 803 1.61 17.36 26.28
CA LEU A 803 1.36 18.20 25.10
C LEU A 803 2.61 18.97 24.66
N SER A 804 3.42 19.46 25.61
CA SER A 804 4.70 20.11 25.32
C SER A 804 5.73 19.12 24.75
N LEU A 805 5.70 17.86 25.18
CA LEU A 805 6.53 16.82 24.60
C LEU A 805 6.18 16.57 23.12
N ILE A 806 4.87 16.57 22.77
CA ILE A 806 4.44 16.47 21.37
C ILE A 806 4.95 17.65 20.54
N ASP A 807 4.99 18.87 21.08
CA ASP A 807 5.60 20.02 20.39
C ASP A 807 7.11 19.82 20.14
N LYS A 808 7.82 19.17 21.07
CA LYS A 808 9.23 18.82 20.87
C LYS A 808 9.41 17.74 19.82
N MET A 809 8.49 16.78 19.73
CA MET A 809 8.49 15.75 18.67
C MET A 809 8.29 16.40 17.29
N GLU A 810 7.31 17.31 17.16
CA GLU A 810 7.09 18.13 15.96
C GLU A 810 8.37 18.89 15.56
N ALA A 811 9.00 19.60 16.51
CA ALA A 811 10.21 20.37 16.23
C ALA A 811 11.38 19.48 15.81
N THR A 812 11.60 18.36 16.52
CA THR A 812 12.69 17.41 16.26
C THR A 812 12.54 16.76 14.89
N THR A 813 11.37 16.21 14.60
CA THR A 813 11.08 15.58 13.29
C THR A 813 11.10 16.60 12.16
N GLY A 814 10.72 17.85 12.45
CA GLY A 814 10.80 18.97 11.53
C GLY A 814 12.22 19.29 11.05
N GLU A 815 13.28 18.88 11.77
CA GLU A 815 14.68 19.13 11.37
C GLU A 815 15.10 18.33 10.12
N ASN A 816 14.38 17.27 9.76
CA ASN A 816 14.77 16.39 8.66
C ASN A 816 13.62 16.11 7.67
N ARG A 817 13.89 16.25 6.37
CA ARG A 817 12.89 16.10 5.29
C ARG A 817 12.19 14.74 5.24
N TYR A 818 12.84 13.66 5.69
CA TYR A 818 12.28 12.31 5.67
C TYR A 818 11.22 12.10 6.77
N TYR A 819 11.14 13.03 7.74
CA TYR A 819 10.17 13.03 8.82
C TYR A 819 9.13 14.15 8.67
N ARG A 820 8.84 14.59 7.43
CA ARG A 820 7.86 15.66 7.18
C ARG A 820 6.68 15.15 6.36
N LEU A 821 5.47 15.43 6.85
CA LEU A 821 4.24 15.15 6.11
C LEU A 821 4.21 15.87 4.75
N SER A 822 4.77 17.09 4.69
CA SER A 822 4.81 17.86 3.44
C SER A 822 5.52 17.12 2.32
N ARG A 823 6.64 16.44 2.60
CA ARG A 823 7.36 15.65 1.57
C ARG A 823 6.46 14.60 0.93
N TYR A 824 5.66 13.91 1.74
CA TYR A 824 4.74 12.88 1.25
C TYR A 824 3.58 13.49 0.44
N LEU A 825 2.97 14.56 0.94
CA LEU A 825 1.88 15.23 0.23
C LEU A 825 2.34 15.92 -1.05
N ASP A 826 3.55 16.47 -1.09
CA ASP A 826 4.13 17.09 -2.29
C ASP A 826 4.32 16.05 -3.41
N MET A 827 4.72 14.81 -3.07
CA MET A 827 4.79 13.71 -4.04
C MET A 827 3.40 13.34 -4.57
N CYS A 828 2.40 13.26 -3.69
CA CYS A 828 1.00 13.03 -4.08
C CYS A 828 0.50 14.12 -5.03
N ASP A 829 0.67 15.40 -4.66
CA ASP A 829 0.24 16.55 -5.45
C ASP A 829 0.95 16.58 -6.83
N ALA A 830 2.23 16.19 -6.88
CA ALA A 830 2.97 16.07 -8.15
C ALA A 830 2.45 14.94 -9.05
N ARG A 831 1.89 13.86 -8.51
CA ARG A 831 1.21 12.81 -9.30
C ARG A 831 -0.21 13.18 -9.70
N ALA A 832 -0.87 14.05 -8.94
CA ALA A 832 -2.18 14.57 -9.27
C ALA A 832 -2.15 15.76 -10.26
N ALA A 833 -0.97 16.30 -10.57
CA ALA A 833 -0.82 17.53 -11.33
C ALA A 833 -1.43 17.48 -12.75
N GLY A 834 -1.33 16.32 -13.42
CA GLY A 834 -1.94 16.05 -14.73
C GLY A 834 -3.44 15.71 -14.67
N GLY A 835 -4.01 15.59 -13.48
CA GLY A 835 -5.42 15.30 -13.25
C GLY A 835 -6.29 16.55 -13.06
N ASP A 836 -7.59 16.30 -12.95
CA ASP A 836 -8.62 17.30 -12.72
C ASP A 836 -8.76 17.68 -11.23
N ASP A 837 -9.72 18.55 -10.89
CA ASP A 837 -9.92 18.98 -9.50
C ASP A 837 -10.39 17.84 -8.61
N PHE A 838 -11.15 16.90 -9.17
CA PHE A 838 -11.60 15.70 -8.46
C PHE A 838 -10.42 14.81 -8.08
N ALA A 839 -9.55 14.47 -9.02
CA ALA A 839 -8.39 13.62 -8.79
C ALA A 839 -7.45 14.21 -7.74
N LYS A 840 -7.19 15.53 -7.81
CA LYS A 840 -6.40 16.24 -6.79
C LYS A 840 -6.97 16.09 -5.38
N ARG A 841 -8.30 16.20 -5.23
CA ARG A 841 -8.96 16.01 -3.93
C ARG A 841 -8.96 14.55 -3.50
N ALA A 842 -9.36 13.64 -4.38
CA ALA A 842 -9.48 12.21 -4.10
C ALA A 842 -8.13 11.61 -3.72
N TYR A 843 -7.06 11.87 -4.48
CA TYR A 843 -5.73 11.33 -4.21
C TYR A 843 -5.16 11.87 -2.90
N ARG A 844 -5.40 13.14 -2.59
CA ARG A 844 -4.93 13.72 -1.31
C ARG A 844 -5.70 13.16 -0.12
N MET A 845 -7.00 12.90 -0.26
CA MET A 845 -7.78 12.18 0.76
C MET A 845 -7.28 10.75 0.92
N ASP A 846 -7.03 10.03 -0.17
CA ASP A 846 -6.52 8.67 -0.19
C ASP A 846 -5.15 8.57 0.51
N ALA A 847 -4.23 9.47 0.15
CA ALA A 847 -2.90 9.57 0.76
C ALA A 847 -2.95 9.82 2.27
N LYS A 848 -3.85 10.71 2.72
CA LYS A 848 -4.03 11.06 4.13
C LYS A 848 -4.71 9.94 4.91
N ALA A 849 -5.74 9.32 4.33
CA ALA A 849 -6.45 8.19 4.94
C ALA A 849 -5.46 7.06 5.22
N LEU A 850 -4.61 6.71 4.24
CA LEU A 850 -3.61 5.64 4.38
C LEU A 850 -2.78 5.75 5.67
N ILE A 851 -2.34 6.97 6.04
CA ILE A 851 -1.45 7.22 7.19
C ILE A 851 -2.18 7.59 8.49
N THR A 852 -3.53 7.59 8.49
CA THR A 852 -4.36 7.87 9.68
C THR A 852 -5.45 6.82 9.86
N THR A 853 -6.64 6.99 9.26
CA THR A 853 -7.79 6.08 9.41
C THR A 853 -7.63 4.76 8.65
N LEU A 854 -6.51 4.58 7.94
CA LEU A 854 -6.20 3.57 6.94
C LEU A 854 -7.10 3.60 5.71
N GLY A 855 -8.40 3.87 5.86
CA GLY A 855 -9.36 3.94 4.76
C GLY A 855 -10.72 4.43 5.22
N THR A 856 -11.78 3.79 4.73
CA THR A 856 -13.19 4.11 5.01
C THR A 856 -13.54 3.94 6.50
N PHE A 857 -14.72 4.40 6.91
CA PHE A 857 -15.25 4.19 8.26
C PHE A 857 -15.16 2.72 8.70
N VAL A 858 -15.65 1.81 7.86
CA VAL A 858 -15.68 0.37 8.15
C VAL A 858 -14.26 -0.16 8.37
N MET A 859 -13.29 0.26 7.54
CA MET A 859 -11.89 -0.13 7.72
C MET A 859 -11.29 0.42 9.02
N SER A 860 -11.58 1.67 9.36
CA SER A 860 -11.06 2.35 10.55
C SER A 860 -11.65 1.77 11.85
N GLU A 861 -12.98 1.65 11.91
CA GLU A 861 -13.72 1.38 13.16
C GLU A 861 -14.09 -0.09 13.33
N GLU A 862 -14.56 -0.76 12.27
CA GLU A 862 -14.96 -2.17 12.35
C GLU A 862 -13.77 -3.11 12.10
N GLY A 863 -12.88 -2.73 11.18
CA GLY A 863 -11.64 -3.44 10.85
C GLY A 863 -10.46 -3.12 11.78
N CYS A 864 -10.64 -2.19 12.74
CA CYS A 864 -9.58 -1.68 13.63
C CYS A 864 -8.33 -1.17 12.88
N GLY A 865 -8.51 -0.62 11.68
CA GLY A 865 -7.42 -0.14 10.82
C GLY A 865 -6.83 1.21 11.23
N HIS A 866 -7.51 1.98 12.09
CA HIS A 866 -7.02 3.29 12.53
C HIS A 866 -5.60 3.22 13.10
N ASP A 867 -4.79 4.21 12.73
CA ASP A 867 -3.39 4.39 13.10
C ASP A 867 -2.47 3.20 12.72
N TYR A 868 -2.90 2.23 11.90
CA TYR A 868 -2.02 1.12 11.49
C TYR A 868 -0.71 1.60 10.87
N ALA A 869 -0.80 2.61 10.01
CA ALA A 869 0.32 3.22 9.32
C ALA A 869 0.69 4.60 9.90
N ASN A 870 0.51 4.78 11.21
CA ASN A 870 0.90 6.00 11.91
C ASN A 870 2.35 6.40 11.59
N ARG A 871 2.60 7.72 11.50
CA ARG A 871 3.91 8.28 11.16
C ARG A 871 4.30 9.35 12.16
N GLN A 872 5.50 9.23 12.71
CA GLN A 872 6.10 10.28 13.55
C GLN A 872 6.64 11.41 12.65
N TRP A 873 5.75 12.13 11.97
CA TRP A 873 6.09 13.20 11.04
C TRP A 873 5.68 14.58 11.56
N ALA A 874 6.55 15.57 11.34
CA ALA A 874 6.18 16.96 11.49
C ALA A 874 5.02 17.32 10.55
N GLY A 875 4.03 18.01 11.10
CA GLY A 875 2.72 18.27 10.49
C GLY A 875 1.63 17.29 10.96
N LEU A 876 1.95 16.03 11.26
CA LEU A 876 1.00 15.11 11.89
C LEU A 876 0.93 15.29 13.40
N PHE A 877 2.07 15.49 14.07
CA PHE A 877 2.06 15.78 15.51
C PHE A 877 1.20 17.01 15.83
N SER A 878 1.50 18.14 15.19
CA SER A 878 0.76 19.38 15.41
C SER A 878 -0.66 19.36 14.83
N GLY A 879 -0.84 18.79 13.64
CA GLY A 879 -2.09 18.85 12.87
C GLY A 879 -3.11 17.76 13.18
N PHE A 880 -2.69 16.61 13.72
CA PHE A 880 -3.54 15.43 13.92
C PHE A 880 -3.41 14.88 15.35
N TYR A 881 -2.24 14.37 15.76
CA TYR A 881 -2.06 13.67 17.03
C TYR A 881 -2.32 14.55 18.25
N LYS A 882 -1.69 15.73 18.32
CA LYS A 882 -1.87 16.68 19.43
C LYS A 882 -3.33 17.11 19.55
N LYS A 883 -4.03 17.30 18.43
CA LYS A 883 -5.43 17.70 18.40
C LYS A 883 -6.34 16.64 19.04
N ARG A 884 -6.06 15.35 18.80
CA ARG A 884 -6.78 14.24 19.47
C ARG A 884 -6.55 14.27 20.98
N TRP A 885 -5.28 14.37 21.41
CA TRP A 885 -4.93 14.42 22.83
C TRP A 885 -5.54 15.62 23.54
N MET A 886 -5.53 16.82 22.94
CA MET A 886 -6.17 17.99 23.51
C MET A 886 -7.66 17.78 23.79
N ARG A 887 -8.39 17.17 22.84
CA ARG A 887 -9.83 16.87 23.01
C ARG A 887 -10.07 15.87 24.14
N PHE A 888 -9.25 14.83 24.23
CA PHE A 888 -9.33 13.83 25.30
C PHE A 888 -9.04 14.43 26.68
N LEU A 889 -7.93 15.18 26.79
CA LEU A 889 -7.50 15.81 28.04
C LEU A 889 -8.53 16.83 28.55
N GLU A 890 -9.17 17.59 27.65
CA GLU A 890 -10.25 18.51 28.00
C GLU A 890 -11.46 17.78 28.57
N ASN A 891 -11.85 16.65 27.99
CA ASN A 891 -12.91 15.81 28.53
C ASN A 891 -12.55 15.22 29.90
N CYS A 892 -11.30 14.83 30.11
CA CYS A 892 -10.82 14.41 31.42
C CYS A 892 -10.88 15.54 32.46
N ARG A 893 -10.51 16.78 32.08
CA ARG A 893 -10.61 17.96 32.97
C ARG A 893 -12.05 18.20 33.41
N ARG A 894 -13.01 18.11 32.48
CA ARG A 894 -14.44 18.20 32.79
C ARG A 894 -14.87 17.13 33.78
N GLU A 895 -14.46 15.89 33.56
CA GLU A 895 -14.80 14.80 34.49
C GLU A 895 -14.23 15.04 35.89
N LEU A 896 -12.99 15.55 35.98
CA LEU A 896 -12.34 15.89 37.24
C LEU A 896 -13.00 17.09 37.95
N SER A 897 -13.56 18.05 37.21
CA SER A 897 -14.35 19.16 37.77
C SER A 897 -15.79 18.77 38.14
N GLY A 898 -16.21 17.53 37.85
CA GLY A 898 -17.57 17.05 38.08
C GLY A 898 -18.56 17.39 36.96
N GLU A 899 -18.07 17.89 35.83
CA GLU A 899 -18.84 18.13 34.61
C GLU A 899 -18.95 16.88 33.74
N THR A 900 -20.03 16.79 32.95
CA THR A 900 -20.22 15.69 31.99
C THR A 900 -19.28 15.88 30.78
N PRO A 901 -18.44 14.89 30.44
CA PRO A 901 -17.61 14.93 29.23
C PRO A 901 -18.43 15.09 27.95
N THR A 902 -17.85 15.73 26.94
CA THR A 902 -18.49 15.84 25.62
C THR A 902 -18.37 14.50 24.88
N LYS A 903 -19.47 13.98 24.34
CA LYS A 903 -19.40 12.82 23.45
C LYS A 903 -18.56 13.19 22.23
N THR A 904 -17.50 12.42 21.98
CA THR A 904 -16.63 12.58 20.82
C THR A 904 -16.77 11.37 19.91
N ASP A 905 -16.84 11.62 18.61
CA ASP A 905 -16.68 10.61 17.57
C ASP A 905 -15.26 10.76 17.02
N PRO A 906 -14.31 9.90 17.41
CA PRO A 906 -12.92 10.01 16.97
C PRO A 906 -12.80 9.99 15.43
N PHE A 907 -13.53 9.10 14.77
CA PHE A 907 -13.49 8.97 13.32
C PHE A 907 -13.90 10.27 12.64
N PHE A 908 -14.96 10.93 13.09
CA PHE A 908 -15.43 12.17 12.48
C PHE A 908 -14.34 13.25 12.39
N TYR A 909 -13.63 13.51 13.49
CA TYR A 909 -12.58 14.55 13.50
C TYR A 909 -11.33 14.09 12.74
N GLU A 910 -10.96 12.82 12.85
CA GLU A 910 -9.83 12.25 12.11
C GLU A 910 -10.09 12.31 10.59
N TRP A 911 -11.31 12.00 10.17
CA TRP A 911 -11.75 12.04 8.79
C TRP A 911 -11.90 13.47 8.25
N ASN A 912 -12.29 14.44 9.10
CA ASN A 912 -12.27 15.86 8.72
C ASN A 912 -10.85 16.33 8.39
N TRP A 913 -9.83 15.87 9.12
CA TRP A 913 -8.43 16.13 8.77
C TRP A 913 -8.03 15.52 7.42
N VAL A 914 -8.46 14.27 7.17
CA VAL A 914 -8.26 13.57 5.89
C VAL A 914 -8.86 14.40 4.74
N ARG A 915 -10.08 14.89 4.91
CA ARG A 915 -10.81 15.72 3.93
C ARG A 915 -10.28 17.15 3.77
N GLY A 916 -9.38 17.57 4.66
CA GLY A 916 -8.80 18.92 4.65
C GLY A 916 -9.73 20.01 5.17
N VAL A 917 -10.71 19.66 6.01
CA VAL A 917 -11.55 20.63 6.73
C VAL A 917 -10.75 21.17 7.92
N ALA A 918 -10.78 22.48 8.14
CA ALA A 918 -10.07 23.09 9.28
C ALA A 918 -10.63 22.56 10.61
N MET A 919 -9.75 22.07 11.50
CA MET A 919 -10.09 21.42 12.79
C MET A 919 -9.96 22.30 14.02
#